data_AF-A0A7X3XPA1-F1
#
_entry.id   AF-A0A7X3XPA1-F1
#
_cell.length_a   1.000
_cell.length_b   1.000
_cell.length_c   1.000
_cell.angle_alpha   90.00
_cell.angle_beta   90.00
_cell.angle_gamma   90.00
#
_symmetry.space_group_name_H-M   'P 1'
#
loop_
_entity.id
_entity.type
_entity.pdbx_description
1 polymer ?
#
loop_
_entity_poly.entity_id
_entity_poly.type
_entity_poly.pdbx_seq_one_letter_code
_entity_poly.pdbx_strand_id
1 'polypeptide(L)'
;MFLDSYESWGVLPTVRIGSVEELDPEQFRTQEILSVARAWQQLGLKPDFESDWESDTLFQYIGRDGEIVTLKTTDGGTIFDLPQKDAGYERGFGVTQVKTDRNLPNWHAYNETQILGLNPNQSYFFSDIPRDFSQIHINDLPEDVFVAESRVTNNAAFFRLERANIYHEIDLLSQFHLVRTGIVVDGEELPRQKGAAFHPTEDSISGIHKSAIDAHPPWQNLIGNAFGEFSLLLPESPHIGLEFDIGLAEGSENSDGVTFIVSVQGDEIFRRHHKEQRWQHISLNLASYRGQHITLRFTTNPGSNGNASWDWARWGEPKIIAEPPDTLTQVGFFLPNEPIKSFPDTVRHTGQRKYVLETELPVQILFLFQPGQQVVSPYNLIEAEFVVGLQFGNIFRLGNVYGSGKRSHGTVGGVQKETINAHPPEDGQTILQFLLSLPEAKTLTFSFLMELQDGCSDGVFFKVLGNGETQFEHFSDTSGWVDAHISLSEFAGETVLLELVTDPHELHYCDWAYWGDLLITAEDAGVEAPNRIADANQSVKETKLLSNYPNPFNPETWIPYQLADAVDVSVKIYDVSGRLVRTISIGFKPVGYYLTRERAAYWDGRNEAGEPVSSGVYFIQFLAGDFTATQQVVIVK
;
A
#
# COMPACT_ATOMS: atom_id res chain seq x y z
N MET A 1 -32.80 -3.32 -5.98
CA MET A 1 -31.53 -2.64 -5.66
C MET A 1 -30.71 -3.47 -4.68
N PHE A 2 -31.27 -3.96 -3.56
CA PHE A 2 -30.54 -4.82 -2.60
C PHE A 2 -30.22 -6.26 -3.07
N LEU A 3 -30.99 -6.83 -4.01
CA LEU A 3 -30.76 -8.20 -4.50
C LEU A 3 -29.49 -8.30 -5.38
N ASP A 4 -29.24 -7.30 -6.23
CA ASP A 4 -28.08 -7.29 -7.16
C ASP A 4 -26.74 -7.15 -6.41
N SER A 5 -26.76 -6.48 -5.25
CA SER A 5 -25.62 -6.38 -4.33
C SER A 5 -25.32 -7.69 -3.58
N TYR A 6 -26.31 -8.58 -3.44
CA TYR A 6 -26.15 -9.86 -2.74
C TYR A 6 -25.62 -10.98 -3.65
N GLU A 7 -26.08 -11.02 -4.91
CA GLU A 7 -25.66 -12.05 -5.87
C GLU A 7 -24.19 -11.93 -6.30
N SER A 8 -23.60 -10.73 -6.19
CA SER A 8 -22.22 -10.47 -6.59
C SER A 8 -21.16 -10.81 -5.52
N TRP A 9 -21.53 -10.91 -4.23
CA TRP A 9 -20.56 -11.01 -3.12
C TRP A 9 -20.51 -12.37 -2.41
N GLY A 10 -21.44 -13.28 -2.68
CA GLY A 10 -21.45 -14.62 -2.09
C GLY A 10 -21.80 -14.62 -0.59
N VAL A 11 -22.20 -15.76 -0.06
CA VAL A 11 -22.83 -15.95 1.28
C VAL A 11 -21.81 -15.84 2.45
N LEU A 12 -20.66 -15.20 2.23
CA LEU A 12 -19.72 -14.75 3.26
C LEU A 12 -19.12 -13.44 2.74
N PRO A 13 -19.38 -12.27 3.35
CA PRO A 13 -18.63 -11.08 3.01
C PRO A 13 -17.15 -11.37 3.33
N THR A 14 -16.36 -11.36 2.27
CA THR A 14 -14.93 -11.07 2.24
C THR A 14 -13.90 -12.15 2.60
N VAL A 15 -14.18 -13.45 2.49
CA VAL A 15 -13.09 -14.46 2.52
C VAL A 15 -13.05 -15.27 1.23
N ARG A 16 -12.08 -14.95 0.36
CA ARG A 16 -11.74 -15.74 -0.83
C ARG A 16 -10.63 -16.71 -0.44
N ILE A 17 -10.96 -18.00 -0.40
CA ILE A 17 -9.99 -19.10 -0.24
C ILE A 17 -9.67 -19.55 -1.66
N GLY A 18 -8.42 -19.40 -2.12
CA GLY A 18 -8.00 -19.71 -3.48
C GLY A 18 -8.01 -21.22 -3.75
N SER A 19 -7.68 -22.02 -2.73
CA SER A 19 -7.68 -23.49 -2.77
C SER A 19 -7.75 -24.10 -1.35
N VAL A 20 -8.12 -25.38 -1.22
CA VAL A 20 -8.18 -26.04 0.10
C VAL A 20 -6.77 -26.29 0.65
N GLU A 21 -5.81 -26.38 -0.25
CA GLU A 21 -4.38 -26.51 0.05
C GLU A 21 -3.80 -25.27 0.75
N GLU A 22 -4.40 -24.08 0.60
CA GLU A 22 -4.05 -22.84 1.33
C GLU A 22 -4.53 -22.84 2.79
N LEU A 23 -5.37 -23.81 3.21
CA LEU A 23 -5.91 -23.87 4.56
C LEU A 23 -5.07 -24.80 5.45
N ASP A 24 -3.82 -24.41 5.73
CA ASP A 24 -3.03 -25.07 6.78
C ASP A 24 -3.47 -24.56 8.18
N PRO A 25 -4.02 -25.42 9.06
CA PRO A 25 -4.42 -25.03 10.39
C PRO A 25 -3.25 -24.58 11.30
N GLU A 26 -1.99 -24.80 10.95
CA GLU A 26 -0.88 -24.21 11.73
C GLU A 26 -0.64 -22.73 11.38
N GLN A 27 -1.24 -22.23 10.30
CA GLN A 27 -1.07 -20.84 9.83
C GLN A 27 -2.06 -19.86 10.45
N PHE A 28 -1.57 -18.66 10.74
CA PHE A 28 -2.36 -17.63 11.40
C PHE A 28 -3.56 -17.16 10.58
N ARG A 29 -3.33 -16.83 9.30
CA ARG A 29 -4.38 -16.35 8.38
C ARG A 29 -5.48 -17.41 8.19
N THR A 30 -5.09 -18.67 8.11
CA THR A 30 -6.02 -19.80 8.07
C THR A 30 -6.83 -19.92 9.36
N GLN A 31 -6.20 -19.75 10.53
CA GLN A 31 -6.94 -19.76 11.81
C GLN A 31 -7.95 -18.61 11.89
N GLU A 32 -7.62 -17.42 11.40
CA GLU A 32 -8.56 -16.29 11.30
C GLU A 32 -9.73 -16.62 10.36
N ILE A 33 -9.45 -17.10 9.15
CA ILE A 33 -10.46 -17.52 8.17
C ILE A 33 -11.38 -18.60 8.74
N LEU A 34 -10.81 -19.63 9.37
CA LEU A 34 -11.56 -20.70 10.00
C LEU A 34 -12.39 -20.19 11.19
N SER A 35 -11.91 -19.19 11.93
CA SER A 35 -12.66 -18.57 13.02
C SER A 35 -13.92 -17.85 12.50
N VAL A 36 -13.80 -17.08 11.41
CA VAL A 36 -14.93 -16.41 10.74
C VAL A 36 -15.93 -17.44 10.21
N ALA A 37 -15.43 -18.48 9.53
CA ALA A 37 -16.28 -19.54 9.00
C ALA A 37 -17.04 -20.27 10.13
N ARG A 38 -16.38 -20.54 11.27
CA ARG A 38 -17.02 -21.12 12.46
C ARG A 38 -18.07 -20.17 13.05
N ALA A 39 -17.79 -18.87 13.13
CA ALA A 39 -18.75 -17.87 13.62
C ALA A 39 -20.03 -17.87 12.78
N TRP A 40 -19.88 -17.82 11.46
CA TRP A 40 -20.99 -17.90 10.52
C TRP A 40 -21.81 -19.19 10.66
N GLN A 41 -21.14 -20.33 10.81
CA GLN A 41 -21.81 -21.62 11.00
C GLN A 41 -22.52 -21.73 12.36
N GLN A 42 -21.94 -21.15 13.42
CA GLN A 42 -22.51 -21.15 14.77
C GLN A 42 -23.75 -20.28 14.84
N LEU A 43 -23.64 -19.02 14.40
CA LEU A 43 -24.73 -18.05 14.39
C LEU A 43 -25.80 -18.38 13.33
N GLY A 44 -25.43 -19.12 12.28
CA GLY A 44 -26.35 -19.52 11.21
C GLY A 44 -26.97 -18.33 10.48
N LEU A 45 -26.14 -17.31 10.25
CA LEU A 45 -26.54 -16.03 9.67
C LEU A 45 -27.19 -16.21 8.30
N LYS A 46 -28.33 -15.55 8.12
CA LYS A 46 -29.04 -15.45 6.85
C LYS A 46 -29.27 -13.98 6.52
N PRO A 47 -29.25 -13.60 5.23
CA PRO A 47 -29.62 -12.25 4.83
C PRO A 47 -30.99 -11.86 5.40
N ASP A 48 -31.08 -10.68 6.00
CA ASP A 48 -32.34 -10.10 6.48
C ASP A 48 -32.91 -9.14 5.44
N PHE A 49 -33.88 -9.62 4.65
CA PHE A 49 -34.57 -8.83 3.64
C PHE A 49 -35.91 -8.25 4.12
N GLU A 50 -36.32 -8.56 5.35
CA GLU A 50 -37.67 -8.22 5.84
C GLU A 50 -37.67 -7.00 6.76
N SER A 51 -36.58 -6.76 7.49
CA SER A 51 -36.45 -5.61 8.37
C SER A 51 -36.06 -4.33 7.61
N ASP A 52 -36.47 -3.17 8.11
CA ASP A 52 -35.94 -1.88 7.68
C ASP A 52 -34.49 -1.75 8.14
N TRP A 53 -33.60 -1.36 7.23
CA TRP A 53 -32.17 -1.16 7.51
C TRP A 53 -31.90 0.30 7.90
N GLU A 54 -30.91 0.52 8.76
CA GLU A 54 -30.38 1.86 9.01
C GLU A 54 -29.69 2.41 7.75
N SER A 55 -29.67 3.73 7.57
CA SER A 55 -29.17 4.37 6.35
C SER A 55 -27.68 4.13 6.07
N ASP A 56 -26.92 3.77 7.10
CA ASP A 56 -25.50 3.47 7.06
C ASP A 56 -25.22 1.96 6.88
N THR A 57 -26.26 1.11 6.86
CA THR A 57 -26.12 -0.34 6.75
C THR A 57 -25.99 -0.78 5.29
N LEU A 58 -24.86 -1.39 4.97
CA LEU A 58 -24.56 -2.01 3.68
C LEU A 58 -25.19 -3.40 3.53
N PHE A 59 -25.15 -4.22 4.59
CA PHE A 59 -25.79 -5.54 4.63
C PHE A 59 -26.30 -5.84 6.03
N GLN A 60 -27.43 -6.54 6.14
CA GLN A 60 -27.97 -7.04 7.40
C GLN A 60 -28.20 -8.54 7.34
N TYR A 61 -27.89 -9.23 8.43
CA TYR A 61 -28.12 -10.66 8.61
C TYR A 61 -28.87 -10.90 9.90
N ILE A 62 -29.72 -11.92 9.89
CA ILE A 62 -30.40 -12.47 11.07
C ILE A 62 -29.84 -13.85 11.39
N GLY A 63 -29.39 -14.04 12.62
CA GLY A 63 -28.91 -15.33 13.11
C GLY A 63 -30.04 -16.24 13.62
N ARG A 64 -29.66 -17.43 14.10
CA ARG A 64 -30.61 -18.48 14.52
C ARG A 64 -31.47 -18.06 15.72
N ASP A 65 -30.92 -17.23 16.60
CA ASP A 65 -31.57 -16.80 17.83
C ASP A 65 -32.21 -15.39 17.67
N GLY A 66 -32.28 -14.89 16.43
CA GLY A 66 -32.87 -13.60 16.09
C GLY A 66 -31.92 -12.41 16.29
N GLU A 67 -30.65 -12.67 16.54
CA GLU A 67 -29.60 -11.66 16.60
C GLU A 67 -29.41 -10.99 15.24
N ILE A 68 -29.30 -9.65 15.26
CA ILE A 68 -29.05 -8.86 14.06
C ILE A 68 -27.55 -8.57 13.96
N VAL A 69 -27.00 -8.82 12.79
CA VAL A 69 -25.60 -8.60 12.43
C VAL A 69 -25.57 -7.67 11.22
N THR A 70 -24.84 -6.56 11.31
CA THR A 70 -24.83 -5.54 10.25
C THR A 70 -23.41 -5.26 9.74
N LEU A 71 -23.27 -5.13 8.42
CA LEU A 71 -22.16 -4.44 7.76
C LEU A 71 -22.58 -2.99 7.59
N LYS A 72 -21.83 -2.05 8.15
CA LYS A 72 -22.12 -0.61 8.10
C LYS A 72 -20.97 0.17 7.51
N THR A 73 -21.28 1.24 6.82
CA THR A 73 -20.32 2.30 6.49
C THR A 73 -20.27 3.26 7.66
N THR A 74 -19.08 3.60 8.13
CA THR A 74 -18.84 4.62 9.14
C THR A 74 -17.97 5.72 8.57
N ASP A 75 -17.86 6.85 9.29
CA ASP A 75 -17.00 7.98 8.91
C ASP A 75 -15.53 7.55 8.69
N GLY A 76 -15.11 6.44 9.31
CA GLY A 76 -13.82 5.80 9.10
C GLY A 76 -13.96 4.39 8.54
N GLY A 77 -14.69 4.19 7.43
CA GLY A 77 -14.73 2.96 6.63
C GLY A 77 -15.77 1.90 7.01
N THR A 78 -15.64 0.70 6.44
CA THR A 78 -16.69 -0.33 6.48
C THR A 78 -16.53 -1.34 7.62
N ILE A 79 -17.26 -1.14 8.71
CA ILE A 79 -17.30 -2.01 9.90
C ILE A 79 -18.39 -3.08 9.74
N PHE A 80 -18.03 -4.36 9.89
CA PHE A 80 -19.02 -5.44 10.11
C PHE A 80 -18.92 -5.77 11.59
N ASP A 81 -20.02 -5.81 12.32
CA ASP A 81 -19.99 -6.28 13.71
C ASP A 81 -20.56 -7.69 13.75
N LEU A 82 -19.70 -8.69 13.92
CA LEU A 82 -20.12 -10.07 14.22
C LEU A 82 -20.07 -10.29 15.74
N PRO A 83 -21.21 -10.35 16.43
CA PRO A 83 -21.25 -10.77 17.83
C PRO A 83 -20.94 -12.26 17.92
N GLN A 84 -19.67 -12.62 18.07
CA GLN A 84 -19.26 -13.93 18.56
C GLN A 84 -18.89 -13.82 20.04
N LYS A 85 -19.01 -14.94 20.76
CA LYS A 85 -18.65 -15.02 22.18
C LYS A 85 -17.15 -14.86 22.46
N ASP A 86 -16.28 -14.94 21.44
CA ASP A 86 -14.80 -14.98 21.60
C ASP A 86 -13.98 -14.35 20.45
N ALA A 87 -14.59 -13.76 19.41
CA ALA A 87 -13.88 -13.03 18.34
C ALA A 87 -14.84 -12.10 17.59
N GLY A 88 -14.55 -10.80 17.64
CA GLY A 88 -15.26 -9.79 16.89
C GLY A 88 -14.77 -9.69 15.47
N TYR A 89 -15.66 -9.81 14.48
CA TYR A 89 -15.36 -9.18 13.20
C TYR A 89 -15.54 -7.67 13.41
N GLU A 90 -14.56 -6.89 12.95
CA GLU A 90 -14.70 -5.49 12.57
C GLU A 90 -13.70 -5.26 11.44
N ARG A 91 -14.19 -5.18 10.20
CA ARG A 91 -13.34 -4.83 9.06
C ARG A 91 -13.12 -3.33 9.13
N GLY A 92 -11.87 -2.91 9.03
CA GLY A 92 -11.53 -1.54 8.70
C GLY A 92 -10.95 -1.57 7.30
N PHE A 93 -11.73 -1.22 6.28
CA PHE A 93 -11.22 -0.98 4.94
C PHE A 93 -11.32 0.52 4.64
N GLY A 94 -10.23 1.13 4.20
CA GLY A 94 -10.13 2.58 4.06
C GLY A 94 -9.87 3.32 5.38
N VAL A 95 -9.38 2.62 6.42
CA VAL A 95 -9.32 3.13 7.80
C VAL A 95 -7.93 2.90 8.37
N THR A 96 -7.50 3.82 9.22
CA THR A 96 -6.28 3.70 10.02
C THR A 96 -6.57 3.51 11.50
N GLN A 97 -7.79 3.79 11.96
CA GLN A 97 -8.14 3.70 13.37
C GLN A 97 -9.55 3.15 13.54
N VAL A 98 -9.76 2.40 14.62
CA VAL A 98 -11.02 1.75 14.95
C VAL A 98 -11.31 1.93 16.43
N LYS A 99 -12.50 2.44 16.77
CA LYS A 99 -12.96 2.59 18.16
C LYS A 99 -13.62 1.30 18.63
N THR A 100 -12.94 0.59 19.52
CA THR A 100 -13.36 -0.73 19.99
C THR A 100 -12.74 -1.02 21.35
N ASP A 101 -13.39 -1.86 22.16
CA ASP A 101 -12.80 -2.39 23.42
C ASP A 101 -12.00 -3.69 23.17
N ARG A 102 -12.06 -4.22 21.93
CA ARG A 102 -11.35 -5.44 21.50
C ARG A 102 -9.88 -5.16 21.15
N ASN A 103 -9.08 -6.20 21.00
CA ASN A 103 -7.64 -6.12 20.74
C ASN A 103 -7.22 -6.86 19.47
N LEU A 104 -6.15 -6.41 18.83
CA LEU A 104 -5.48 -7.13 17.75
C LEU A 104 -4.21 -7.80 18.32
N PRO A 105 -4.14 -9.15 18.44
CA PRO A 105 -2.98 -9.80 19.04
C PRO A 105 -1.66 -9.51 18.33
N ASN A 106 -0.61 -9.17 19.09
CA ASN A 106 0.71 -8.74 18.60
C ASN A 106 0.70 -7.43 17.78
N TRP A 107 -0.39 -6.66 17.84
CA TRP A 107 -0.43 -5.30 17.35
C TRP A 107 0.09 -4.35 18.41
N HIS A 108 0.91 -3.37 18.01
CA HIS A 108 1.60 -2.47 18.93
C HIS A 108 1.17 -1.00 18.77
N ALA A 109 -0.01 -0.73 18.24
CA ALA A 109 -0.57 0.61 18.16
C ALA A 109 -2.04 0.63 18.64
N TYR A 110 -2.26 1.11 19.86
CA TYR A 110 -3.57 1.16 20.49
C TYR A 110 -3.59 2.13 21.67
N ASN A 111 -4.77 2.64 22.02
CA ASN A 111 -4.98 3.43 23.23
C ASN A 111 -6.12 2.82 24.08
N GLU A 112 -6.62 3.54 25.09
CA GLU A 112 -7.68 3.05 25.98
C GLU A 112 -9.00 2.75 25.25
N THR A 113 -9.22 3.36 24.07
CA THR A 113 -10.52 3.34 23.37
C THR A 113 -10.44 2.87 21.91
N GLN A 114 -9.24 2.79 21.34
CA GLN A 114 -9.05 2.54 19.90
C GLN A 114 -7.88 1.60 19.61
N ILE A 115 -7.98 0.88 18.50
CA ILE A 115 -6.83 0.35 17.76
C ILE A 115 -6.40 1.41 16.74
N LEU A 116 -5.09 1.65 16.65
CA LEU A 116 -4.49 2.72 15.86
C LEU A 116 -3.61 2.15 14.73
N GLY A 117 -3.35 2.95 13.72
CA GLY A 117 -2.36 2.71 12.67
C GLY A 117 -2.64 1.52 11.74
N LEU A 118 -3.90 1.11 11.57
CA LEU A 118 -4.29 0.05 10.64
C LEU A 118 -3.94 0.44 9.19
N ASN A 119 -3.52 -0.52 8.38
CA ASN A 119 -3.33 -0.29 6.95
C ASN A 119 -4.71 -0.28 6.26
N PRO A 120 -5.12 0.82 5.60
CA PRO A 120 -6.44 0.93 4.98
C PRO A 120 -6.68 -0.09 3.85
N ASN A 121 -5.61 -0.67 3.29
CA ASN A 121 -5.67 -1.69 2.25
C ASN A 121 -5.73 -3.12 2.79
N GLN A 122 -5.66 -3.33 4.10
CA GLN A 122 -5.73 -4.64 4.75
C GLN A 122 -7.05 -4.83 5.50
N SER A 123 -7.30 -6.04 5.99
CA SER A 123 -8.45 -6.35 6.85
C SER A 123 -7.94 -7.03 8.11
N TYR A 124 -8.52 -6.69 9.26
CA TYR A 124 -8.04 -7.09 10.58
C TYR A 124 -9.15 -7.83 11.36
N PHE A 125 -8.75 -8.75 12.24
CA PHE A 125 -9.66 -9.49 13.10
C PHE A 125 -9.37 -9.16 14.57
N PHE A 126 -10.38 -8.67 15.30
CA PHE A 126 -10.20 -8.28 16.70
C PHE A 126 -10.64 -9.41 17.65
N SER A 127 -9.77 -9.68 18.60
CA SER A 127 -9.96 -10.66 19.67
C SER A 127 -10.45 -10.01 20.96
N ASP A 128 -11.05 -10.79 21.84
CA ASP A 128 -11.44 -10.35 23.19
C ASP A 128 -10.28 -10.43 24.21
N ILE A 129 -9.06 -10.76 23.77
CA ILE A 129 -7.87 -10.75 24.63
C ILE A 129 -7.60 -9.29 25.04
N PRO A 130 -7.56 -8.94 26.34
CA PRO A 130 -7.35 -7.54 26.74
C PRO A 130 -6.04 -6.96 26.19
N ARG A 131 -6.05 -5.66 25.89
CA ARG A 131 -4.83 -4.89 25.58
C ARG A 131 -3.88 -4.88 26.77
N ASP A 132 -2.58 -5.08 26.54
CA ASP A 132 -1.56 -5.00 27.59
C ASP A 132 -0.86 -3.64 27.58
N PHE A 133 -1.45 -2.67 28.28
CA PHE A 133 -0.89 -1.33 28.43
C PHE A 133 0.45 -1.26 29.18
N SER A 134 0.98 -2.39 29.65
CA SER A 134 2.32 -2.46 30.24
C SER A 134 3.43 -2.74 29.21
N GLN A 135 3.08 -3.17 27.99
CA GLN A 135 4.04 -3.42 26.90
C GLN A 135 4.37 -2.16 26.12
N ILE A 136 5.43 -2.23 25.32
CA ILE A 136 5.75 -1.19 24.33
C ILE A 136 4.60 -1.08 23.31
N HIS A 137 4.06 0.12 23.14
CA HIS A 137 3.06 0.42 22.13
C HIS A 137 3.05 1.90 21.74
N ILE A 138 2.61 2.19 20.51
CA ILE A 138 2.16 3.51 20.08
C ILE A 138 0.82 3.78 20.75
N ASN A 139 0.74 4.85 21.55
CA ASN A 139 -0.46 5.22 22.30
C ASN A 139 -1.16 6.46 21.75
N ASP A 140 -0.56 7.13 20.76
CA ASP A 140 -1.13 8.26 20.04
C ASP A 140 -0.57 8.30 18.61
N LEU A 141 -1.45 8.37 17.62
CA LEU A 141 -1.08 8.36 16.20
C LEU A 141 -2.14 9.15 15.42
N PRO A 142 -1.78 9.98 14.43
CA PRO A 142 -2.78 10.68 13.60
C PRO A 142 -3.59 9.73 12.71
N GLU A 143 -4.80 10.15 12.32
CA GLU A 143 -5.75 9.34 11.53
C GLU A 143 -5.29 9.11 10.08
N ASP A 144 -4.31 9.84 9.58
CA ASP A 144 -3.78 9.64 8.23
C ASP A 144 -2.51 8.78 8.22
N VAL A 145 -2.14 8.17 9.35
CA VAL A 145 -0.89 7.40 9.50
C VAL A 145 -1.20 5.95 9.84
N PHE A 146 -0.45 5.04 9.22
CA PHE A 146 -0.52 3.61 9.53
C PHE A 146 0.85 3.03 9.86
N VAL A 147 0.83 1.95 10.65
CA VAL A 147 1.98 1.12 10.97
C VAL A 147 2.18 0.16 9.81
N ALA A 148 3.10 0.50 8.92
CA ALA A 148 3.51 -0.36 7.80
C ALA A 148 4.24 -1.61 8.31
N GLU A 149 4.97 -1.48 9.42
CA GLU A 149 5.70 -2.59 10.01
C GLU A 149 5.94 -2.34 11.50
N SER A 150 5.92 -3.40 12.30
CA SER A 150 6.35 -3.34 13.71
C SER A 150 7.06 -4.62 14.10
N ARG A 151 8.17 -4.51 14.82
CA ARG A 151 8.91 -5.65 15.40
C ARG A 151 9.28 -5.30 16.83
N VAL A 152 8.59 -5.89 17.79
CA VAL A 152 8.78 -5.58 19.22
C VAL A 152 9.31 -6.80 19.94
N THR A 153 10.41 -6.61 20.66
CA THR A 153 11.04 -7.59 21.55
C THR A 153 11.33 -6.95 22.91
N ASN A 154 11.85 -7.72 23.85
CA ASN A 154 12.29 -7.17 25.14
C ASN A 154 13.50 -6.22 25.01
N ASN A 155 14.28 -6.35 23.94
CA ASN A 155 15.56 -5.65 23.78
C ASN A 155 15.47 -4.47 22.81
N ALA A 156 14.55 -4.54 21.85
CA ALA A 156 14.36 -3.52 20.83
C ALA A 156 12.91 -3.43 20.38
N ALA A 157 12.49 -2.24 19.93
CA ALA A 157 11.21 -2.03 19.26
C ALA A 157 11.43 -1.22 17.98
N PHE A 158 11.09 -1.82 16.85
CA PHE A 158 11.10 -1.19 15.54
C PHE A 158 9.68 -0.90 15.07
N PHE A 159 9.47 0.27 14.48
CA PHE A 159 8.25 0.68 13.80
C PHE A 159 8.59 1.35 12.48
N ARG A 160 7.87 1.00 11.41
CA ARG A 160 7.84 1.79 10.18
C ARG A 160 6.45 2.39 10.05
N LEU A 161 6.40 3.71 10.01
CA LEU A 161 5.16 4.46 9.86
C LEU A 161 5.12 5.11 8.49
N GLU A 162 3.97 5.01 7.85
CA GLU A 162 3.71 5.56 6.54
C GLU A 162 2.41 6.36 6.59
N ARG A 163 2.31 7.37 5.74
CA ARG A 163 1.04 8.04 5.56
C ARG A 163 0.17 7.14 4.72
N ALA A 164 -1.06 6.88 5.17
CA ALA A 164 -2.06 6.31 4.29
C ALA A 164 -2.10 7.23 3.05
N ASN A 165 -2.00 6.66 1.85
CA ASN A 165 -2.09 7.43 0.60
C ASN A 165 -3.50 8.00 0.49
N ILE A 166 -3.73 9.10 1.21
CA ILE A 166 -4.85 9.98 1.04
C ILE A 166 -4.23 11.22 0.36
N TYR A 167 -3.94 11.09 -0.93
CA TYR A 167 -4.52 12.15 -1.74
C TYR A 167 -6.02 12.02 -1.44
N HIS A 168 -6.64 13.04 -0.84
CA HIS A 168 -8.10 13.05 -0.87
C HIS A 168 -8.46 13.28 -2.32
N GLU A 169 -8.48 12.19 -3.10
CA GLU A 169 -9.03 12.17 -4.44
C GLU A 169 -10.54 12.05 -4.25
N ILE A 170 -11.22 13.20 -4.32
CA ILE A 170 -12.68 13.20 -4.41
C ILE A 170 -13.01 13.15 -5.89
N ASP A 171 -13.19 11.94 -6.40
CA ASP A 171 -13.74 11.73 -7.75
C ASP A 171 -15.17 12.27 -7.80
N LEU A 172 -15.39 13.37 -8.53
CA LEU A 172 -16.69 14.00 -8.62
C LEU A 172 -17.69 13.16 -9.43
N LEU A 173 -17.24 12.28 -10.32
CA LEU A 173 -18.12 11.39 -11.08
C LEU A 173 -18.77 10.34 -10.17
N SER A 174 -18.04 9.79 -9.19
CA SER A 174 -18.60 8.89 -8.17
C SER A 174 -19.75 9.53 -7.37
N GLN A 175 -19.72 10.87 -7.21
CA GLN A 175 -20.73 11.63 -6.48
C GLN A 175 -21.85 12.18 -7.35
N PHE A 176 -21.90 11.83 -8.64
CA PHE A 176 -22.82 12.48 -9.57
C PHE A 176 -24.30 12.31 -9.19
N HIS A 177 -24.65 11.25 -8.45
CA HIS A 177 -25.99 11.00 -7.93
C HIS A 177 -26.51 12.11 -6.98
N LEU A 178 -25.63 12.96 -6.45
CA LEU A 178 -25.95 14.09 -5.57
C LEU A 178 -25.97 15.44 -6.31
N VAL A 179 -25.65 15.46 -7.60
CA VAL A 179 -25.42 16.69 -8.37
C VAL A 179 -26.74 17.32 -8.80
N ARG A 180 -26.86 18.64 -8.56
CA ARG A 180 -27.96 19.44 -9.11
C ARG A 180 -27.60 19.86 -10.53
N THR A 181 -28.40 19.48 -11.51
CA THR A 181 -28.20 19.84 -12.92
C THR A 181 -29.33 20.73 -13.44
N GLY A 182 -29.03 21.58 -14.41
CA GLY A 182 -30.01 22.49 -14.98
C GLY A 182 -29.51 23.28 -16.17
N ILE A 183 -30.30 24.26 -16.58
CA ILE A 183 -29.94 25.24 -17.59
C ILE A 183 -30.16 26.67 -17.07
N VAL A 184 -29.45 27.64 -17.63
CA VAL A 184 -29.75 29.07 -17.44
C VAL A 184 -30.20 29.66 -18.76
N VAL A 185 -31.36 30.30 -18.78
CA VAL A 185 -31.94 30.99 -19.94
C VAL A 185 -32.35 32.39 -19.50
N ASP A 186 -31.90 33.43 -20.21
CA ASP A 186 -32.16 34.84 -19.88
C ASP A 186 -31.84 35.24 -18.41
N GLY A 187 -30.87 34.55 -17.80
CA GLY A 187 -30.46 34.77 -16.41
C GLY A 187 -31.30 34.02 -15.36
N GLU A 188 -32.30 33.25 -15.76
CA GLU A 188 -33.10 32.40 -14.87
C GLU A 188 -32.66 30.94 -14.92
N GLU A 189 -32.54 30.31 -13.75
CA GLU A 189 -32.25 28.88 -13.63
C GLU A 189 -33.50 28.03 -13.81
N LEU A 190 -33.43 27.07 -14.74
CA LEU A 190 -34.51 26.14 -15.02
C LEU A 190 -34.01 24.69 -14.90
N PRO A 191 -34.89 23.72 -14.58
CA PRO A 191 -34.56 22.31 -14.69
C PRO A 191 -34.07 21.97 -16.09
N ARG A 192 -33.23 20.93 -16.22
CA ARG A 192 -32.72 20.46 -17.52
C ARG A 192 -33.89 20.17 -18.47
N GLN A 193 -33.85 20.75 -19.67
CA GLN A 193 -34.86 20.56 -20.71
C GLN A 193 -34.34 19.71 -21.87
N LYS A 194 -35.25 19.27 -22.74
CA LYS A 194 -34.90 18.59 -23.99
C LYS A 194 -34.00 19.50 -24.84
N GLY A 195 -32.88 18.96 -25.31
CA GLY A 195 -31.88 19.74 -26.03
C GLY A 195 -30.75 20.30 -25.16
N ALA A 196 -30.72 20.00 -23.85
CA ALA A 196 -29.55 20.25 -23.01
C ALA A 196 -29.05 18.95 -22.36
N ALA A 197 -27.74 18.85 -22.15
CA ALA A 197 -27.08 17.71 -21.52
C ALA A 197 -26.17 18.19 -20.37
N PHE A 198 -26.17 17.41 -19.29
CA PHE A 198 -25.21 17.46 -18.19
C PHE A 198 -25.35 16.14 -17.40
N HIS A 199 -24.67 15.08 -17.84
CA HIS A 199 -24.73 13.76 -17.21
C HIS A 199 -23.41 13.00 -17.41
N PRO A 200 -23.10 11.96 -16.60
CA PRO A 200 -21.90 11.17 -16.79
C PRO A 200 -21.92 10.47 -18.14
N THR A 201 -20.73 10.24 -18.69
CA THR A 201 -20.49 9.48 -19.92
C THR A 201 -19.09 8.89 -19.88
N GLU A 202 -18.85 7.90 -20.72
CA GLU A 202 -17.51 7.53 -21.17
C GLU A 202 -17.34 8.08 -22.58
N ASP A 203 -16.20 8.71 -22.90
CA ASP A 203 -15.95 9.21 -24.26
C ASP A 203 -14.48 9.12 -24.68
N SER A 204 -14.24 9.16 -25.99
CA SER A 204 -12.90 9.23 -26.57
C SER A 204 -12.79 10.48 -27.42
N ILE A 205 -11.77 11.30 -27.15
CA ILE A 205 -11.43 12.46 -27.97
C ILE A 205 -10.00 12.29 -28.48
N SER A 206 -9.82 12.27 -29.80
CA SER A 206 -8.50 12.06 -30.42
C SER A 206 -7.83 10.74 -29.96
N GLY A 207 -8.64 9.69 -29.79
CA GLY A 207 -8.17 8.35 -29.40
C GLY A 207 -7.78 8.20 -27.92
N ILE A 208 -7.96 9.23 -27.09
CA ILE A 208 -7.77 9.15 -25.63
C ILE A 208 -9.13 9.01 -24.98
N HIS A 209 -9.35 7.88 -24.31
CA HIS A 209 -10.58 7.55 -23.59
C HIS A 209 -10.56 8.10 -22.17
N LYS A 210 -11.68 8.67 -21.71
CA LYS A 210 -11.86 9.17 -20.33
C LYS A 210 -13.31 9.04 -19.88
N SER A 211 -13.48 8.78 -18.59
CA SER A 211 -14.71 9.06 -17.87
C SER A 211 -14.95 10.57 -17.84
N ALA A 212 -16.16 11.02 -18.14
CA ALA A 212 -16.45 12.42 -18.33
C ALA A 212 -17.88 12.81 -17.97
N ILE A 213 -18.14 14.11 -17.95
CA ILE A 213 -19.48 14.67 -18.00
C ILE A 213 -19.76 15.12 -19.43
N ASP A 214 -20.80 14.54 -20.03
CA ASP A 214 -21.39 15.00 -21.28
C ASP A 214 -22.21 16.27 -21.00
N ALA A 215 -21.81 17.38 -21.61
CA ALA A 215 -22.48 18.65 -21.46
C ALA A 215 -22.82 19.27 -22.82
N HIS A 216 -24.05 19.77 -22.95
CA HIS A 216 -24.50 20.45 -24.15
C HIS A 216 -25.42 21.62 -23.75
N PRO A 217 -25.11 22.87 -24.12
CA PRO A 217 -26.00 24.00 -23.91
C PRO A 217 -27.36 23.77 -24.60
N PRO A 218 -28.47 24.35 -24.11
CA PRO A 218 -29.77 24.15 -24.75
C PRO A 218 -29.78 24.59 -26.23
N TRP A 219 -30.33 23.74 -27.11
CA TRP A 219 -30.60 24.05 -28.53
C TRP A 219 -32.08 23.77 -28.88
N GLN A 220 -32.54 24.21 -30.07
CA GLN A 220 -33.94 24.15 -30.53
C GLN A 220 -34.92 25.13 -29.83
N ASN A 221 -34.70 26.44 -30.04
CA ASN A 221 -35.51 27.58 -29.55
C ASN A 221 -35.23 28.05 -28.12
N LEU A 222 -34.18 27.53 -27.48
CA LEU A 222 -33.64 28.05 -26.22
C LEU A 222 -32.20 28.46 -26.46
N ILE A 223 -31.80 29.60 -25.90
CA ILE A 223 -30.42 30.09 -25.91
C ILE A 223 -30.04 30.28 -24.45
N GLY A 224 -28.98 29.62 -24.02
CA GLY A 224 -28.63 29.54 -22.62
C GLY A 224 -27.43 28.65 -22.40
N ASN A 225 -27.22 28.23 -21.16
CA ASN A 225 -26.13 27.34 -20.80
C ASN A 225 -26.62 26.13 -20.01
N ALA A 226 -25.79 25.10 -19.93
CA ALA A 226 -26.03 23.93 -19.10
C ALA A 226 -25.05 23.93 -17.92
N PHE A 227 -25.51 23.47 -16.76
CA PHE A 227 -24.67 23.41 -15.57
C PHE A 227 -24.90 22.16 -14.73
N GLY A 228 -23.89 21.82 -13.95
CA GLY A 228 -23.97 20.92 -12.79
C GLY A 228 -23.31 21.53 -11.57
N GLU A 229 -23.95 21.35 -10.43
CA GLU A 229 -23.58 21.95 -9.15
C GLU A 229 -23.37 20.85 -8.11
N PHE A 230 -22.13 20.78 -7.61
CA PHE A 230 -21.65 19.85 -6.60
C PHE A 230 -21.63 20.56 -5.25
N SER A 231 -22.11 19.90 -4.20
CA SER A 231 -21.97 20.37 -2.82
C SER A 231 -21.06 19.42 -2.07
N LEU A 232 -19.90 19.89 -1.64
CA LEU A 232 -18.88 19.06 -1.01
C LEU A 232 -18.20 19.78 0.17
N LEU A 233 -17.77 19.01 1.16
CA LEU A 233 -16.86 19.48 2.22
C LEU A 233 -15.43 19.28 1.72
N LEU A 234 -14.65 20.36 1.61
CA LEU A 234 -13.25 20.27 1.25
C LEU A 234 -12.39 19.83 2.44
N PRO A 235 -11.40 18.94 2.25
CA PRO A 235 -10.39 18.64 3.27
C PRO A 235 -9.67 19.90 3.79
N GLU A 236 -9.26 19.87 5.05
CA GLU A 236 -8.35 20.85 5.65
C GLU A 236 -6.91 20.57 5.19
N SER A 237 -6.60 20.97 3.96
CA SER A 237 -5.26 20.79 3.35
C SER A 237 -4.70 22.12 2.83
N PRO A 238 -3.38 22.37 2.99
CA PRO A 238 -2.72 23.54 2.42
C PRO A 238 -2.57 23.44 0.89
N HIS A 239 -2.50 22.22 0.33
CA HIS A 239 -2.35 21.96 -1.09
C HIS A 239 -3.58 21.21 -1.58
N ILE A 240 -4.64 21.95 -1.88
CA ILE A 240 -5.89 21.42 -2.41
C ILE A 240 -6.23 22.06 -3.74
N GLY A 241 -6.56 21.23 -4.73
CA GLY A 241 -6.85 21.65 -6.09
C GLY A 241 -8.01 20.88 -6.71
N LEU A 242 -8.61 21.49 -7.72
CA LEU A 242 -9.55 20.85 -8.63
C LEU A 242 -8.82 20.56 -9.94
N GLU A 243 -8.78 19.29 -10.31
CA GLU A 243 -8.24 18.81 -11.56
C GLU A 243 -9.36 18.32 -12.47
N PHE A 244 -9.28 18.63 -13.76
CA PHE A 244 -10.19 18.14 -14.78
C PHE A 244 -9.61 18.37 -16.17
N ASP A 245 -10.12 17.65 -17.15
CA ASP A 245 -9.89 17.93 -18.56
C ASP A 245 -11.10 18.61 -19.20
N ILE A 246 -10.85 19.42 -20.21
CA ILE A 246 -11.87 19.93 -21.11
C ILE A 246 -11.65 19.42 -22.53
N GLY A 247 -12.73 19.17 -23.26
CA GLY A 247 -12.66 18.73 -24.65
C GLY A 247 -13.96 18.93 -25.41
N LEU A 248 -13.87 19.03 -26.74
CA LEU A 248 -15.03 19.01 -27.63
C LEU A 248 -15.17 17.60 -28.21
N ALA A 249 -16.38 17.04 -28.19
CA ALA A 249 -16.65 15.66 -28.61
C ALA A 249 -16.38 15.45 -30.11
N GLU A 250 -16.05 14.21 -30.48
CA GLU A 250 -15.98 13.80 -31.89
C GLU A 250 -17.36 13.97 -32.57
N GLY A 251 -17.41 14.39 -33.84
CA GLY A 251 -18.66 14.75 -34.53
C GLY A 251 -19.12 16.21 -34.33
N SER A 252 -18.35 17.01 -33.59
CA SER A 252 -18.61 18.43 -33.33
C SER A 252 -17.83 19.37 -34.27
N GLU A 253 -17.43 18.92 -35.46
CA GLU A 253 -16.52 19.66 -36.36
C GLU A 253 -17.08 21.00 -36.84
N ASN A 254 -18.41 21.13 -36.80
CA ASN A 254 -19.13 22.35 -37.20
C ASN A 254 -19.37 23.32 -36.04
N SER A 255 -18.98 22.97 -34.81
CA SER A 255 -19.06 23.86 -33.66
C SER A 255 -18.11 25.05 -33.83
N ASP A 256 -18.51 26.21 -33.31
CA ASP A 256 -17.63 27.36 -33.15
C ASP A 256 -16.85 27.33 -31.83
N GLY A 257 -16.92 26.21 -31.10
CA GLY A 257 -16.30 25.95 -29.80
C GLY A 257 -17.27 26.19 -28.66
N VAL A 258 -16.91 25.75 -27.46
CA VAL A 258 -17.72 25.95 -26.24
C VAL A 258 -16.94 26.77 -25.22
N THR A 259 -17.62 27.43 -24.30
CA THR A 259 -16.97 28.13 -23.19
C THR A 259 -17.23 27.39 -21.88
N PHE A 260 -16.16 26.84 -21.32
CA PHE A 260 -16.12 26.16 -20.03
C PHE A 260 -15.94 27.19 -18.92
N ILE A 261 -16.78 27.13 -17.88
CA ILE A 261 -16.69 27.98 -16.68
C ILE A 261 -16.75 27.11 -15.44
N VAL A 262 -15.87 27.39 -14.47
CA VAL A 262 -15.95 26.84 -13.11
C VAL A 262 -16.14 27.99 -12.13
N SER A 263 -17.08 27.84 -11.21
CA SER A 263 -17.31 28.78 -10.13
C SER A 263 -17.39 28.07 -8.78
N VAL A 264 -16.93 28.74 -7.72
CA VAL A 264 -17.00 28.27 -6.34
C VAL A 264 -17.78 29.31 -5.54
N GLN A 265 -18.84 28.90 -4.85
CA GLN A 265 -19.74 29.81 -4.12
C GLN A 265 -20.30 30.95 -5.00
N GLY A 266 -20.45 30.70 -6.30
CA GLY A 266 -20.91 31.68 -7.29
C GLY A 266 -19.81 32.58 -7.88
N ASP A 267 -18.60 32.59 -7.31
CA ASP A 267 -17.47 33.33 -7.86
C ASP A 267 -16.80 32.54 -8.99
N GLU A 268 -16.65 33.13 -10.17
CA GLU A 268 -15.95 32.52 -11.30
C GLU A 268 -14.45 32.43 -11.02
N ILE A 269 -13.92 31.20 -10.98
CA ILE A 269 -12.49 30.93 -10.77
C ILE A 269 -11.79 30.45 -12.06
N PHE A 270 -12.56 30.07 -13.07
CA PHE A 270 -12.03 29.63 -14.36
C PHE A 270 -13.01 29.91 -15.48
N ARG A 271 -12.45 30.36 -16.62
CA ARG A 271 -13.15 30.49 -17.89
C ARG A 271 -12.22 30.17 -19.04
N ARG A 272 -12.67 29.33 -19.97
CA ARG A 272 -11.91 29.03 -21.18
C ARG A 272 -12.83 28.71 -22.35
N HIS A 273 -12.59 29.36 -23.48
CA HIS A 273 -13.15 28.95 -24.76
C HIS A 273 -12.27 27.86 -25.37
N HIS A 274 -12.87 26.77 -25.82
CA HIS A 274 -12.18 25.62 -26.39
C HIS A 274 -12.91 25.11 -27.63
N LYS A 275 -12.17 24.89 -28.72
CA LYS A 275 -12.70 24.48 -30.01
C LYS A 275 -12.05 23.20 -30.55
N GLU A 276 -11.00 22.74 -29.90
CA GLU A 276 -10.19 21.64 -30.40
C GLU A 276 -10.78 20.30 -29.94
N GLN A 277 -10.87 19.33 -30.85
CA GLN A 277 -11.22 17.94 -30.52
C GLN A 277 -10.01 17.22 -29.91
N ARG A 278 -9.47 17.76 -28.81
CA ARG A 278 -8.48 17.13 -27.95
C ARG A 278 -8.74 17.48 -26.50
N TRP A 279 -8.31 16.61 -25.60
CA TRP A 279 -8.30 16.91 -24.18
C TRP A 279 -7.28 17.99 -23.86
N GLN A 280 -7.67 18.86 -22.92
CA GLN A 280 -6.78 19.82 -22.30
C GLN A 280 -6.95 19.76 -20.79
N HIS A 281 -5.87 19.41 -20.10
CA HIS A 281 -5.83 19.34 -18.65
C HIS A 281 -5.82 20.72 -18.00
N ILE A 282 -6.59 20.85 -16.93
CA ILE A 282 -6.76 22.04 -16.11
C ILE A 282 -6.55 21.64 -14.64
N SER A 283 -5.74 22.43 -13.94
CA SER A 283 -5.59 22.36 -12.49
C SER A 283 -5.87 23.74 -11.89
N LEU A 284 -6.77 23.82 -10.93
CA LEU A 284 -7.19 25.04 -10.25
C LEU A 284 -6.91 24.92 -8.75
N ASN A 285 -6.35 25.97 -8.15
CA ASN A 285 -6.07 26.02 -6.72
C ASN A 285 -7.36 26.33 -5.93
N LEU A 286 -7.70 25.48 -4.95
CA LEU A 286 -8.84 25.66 -4.05
C LEU A 286 -8.45 25.95 -2.59
N ALA A 287 -7.18 26.21 -2.30
CA ALA A 287 -6.65 26.38 -0.94
C ALA A 287 -7.37 27.46 -0.11
N SER A 288 -7.97 28.48 -0.75
CA SER A 288 -8.77 29.51 -0.05
C SER A 288 -10.08 28.97 0.54
N TYR A 289 -10.51 27.78 0.12
CA TYR A 289 -11.76 27.14 0.52
C TYR A 289 -11.58 25.87 1.36
N ARG A 290 -10.33 25.53 1.74
CA ARG A 290 -10.03 24.35 2.58
C ARG A 290 -10.89 24.30 3.83
N GLY A 291 -11.32 23.09 4.21
CA GLY A 291 -12.20 22.84 5.37
C GLY A 291 -13.63 23.36 5.26
N GLN A 292 -14.01 24.00 4.17
CA GLN A 292 -15.34 24.59 4.02
C GLN A 292 -16.27 23.69 3.22
N HIS A 293 -17.57 23.75 3.56
CA HIS A 293 -18.61 23.30 2.64
C HIS A 293 -18.70 24.30 1.48
N ILE A 294 -18.45 23.81 0.26
CA ILE A 294 -18.52 24.61 -0.95
C ILE A 294 -19.61 24.14 -1.90
N THR A 295 -20.10 25.10 -2.68
CA THR A 295 -20.83 24.84 -3.92
C THR A 295 -19.87 25.04 -5.08
N LEU A 296 -19.52 23.95 -5.77
CA LEU A 296 -18.68 23.93 -6.95
C LEU A 296 -19.56 23.73 -8.19
N ARG A 297 -19.51 24.67 -9.14
CA ARG A 297 -20.38 24.66 -10.31
C ARG A 297 -19.60 24.68 -11.61
N PHE A 298 -19.89 23.71 -12.45
CA PHE A 298 -19.40 23.59 -13.82
C PHE A 298 -20.48 24.09 -14.78
N THR A 299 -20.14 25.01 -15.68
CA THR A 299 -21.08 25.60 -16.64
C THR A 299 -20.51 25.54 -18.05
N THR A 300 -21.28 24.98 -18.98
CA THR A 300 -20.96 24.94 -20.41
C THR A 300 -21.84 25.95 -21.13
N ASN A 301 -21.21 27.01 -21.66
CA ASN A 301 -21.85 28.00 -22.51
C ASN A 301 -21.64 27.67 -24.00
N PRO A 302 -22.56 28.11 -24.88
CA PRO A 302 -22.35 28.10 -26.31
C PRO A 302 -21.08 28.86 -26.73
N GLY A 303 -20.64 28.61 -27.95
CA GLY A 303 -19.54 29.33 -28.58
C GLY A 303 -19.76 30.82 -28.80
N SER A 304 -18.75 31.46 -29.40
CA SER A 304 -18.71 32.92 -29.57
C SER A 304 -19.86 33.48 -30.42
N ASN A 305 -20.47 32.66 -31.28
CA ASN A 305 -21.63 33.03 -32.10
C ASN A 305 -22.97 32.80 -31.39
N GLY A 306 -22.97 32.27 -30.16
CA GLY A 306 -24.19 32.04 -29.36
C GLY A 306 -25.10 30.93 -29.91
N ASN A 307 -24.60 30.10 -30.83
CA ASN A 307 -25.35 29.00 -31.42
C ASN A 307 -24.87 27.67 -30.85
N ALA A 308 -25.69 27.04 -30.01
CA ALA A 308 -25.39 25.74 -29.39
C ALA A 308 -25.41 24.54 -30.36
N SER A 309 -25.48 24.74 -31.68
CA SER A 309 -25.49 23.63 -32.63
C SER A 309 -24.12 22.97 -32.67
N TRP A 310 -24.07 21.67 -32.38
CA TRP A 310 -22.84 20.86 -32.34
C TRP A 310 -21.92 21.15 -31.14
N ASP A 311 -22.42 21.84 -30.12
CA ASP A 311 -21.64 22.25 -28.93
C ASP A 311 -21.58 21.13 -27.87
N TRP A 312 -21.18 19.92 -28.28
CA TRP A 312 -21.01 18.78 -27.36
C TRP A 312 -19.67 18.87 -26.63
N ALA A 313 -19.73 19.30 -25.38
CA ALA A 313 -18.60 19.49 -24.50
C ALA A 313 -18.36 18.27 -23.59
N ARG A 314 -17.11 18.08 -23.16
CA ARG A 314 -16.70 17.11 -22.15
C ARG A 314 -15.94 17.77 -21.02
N TRP A 315 -16.36 17.46 -19.79
CA TRP A 315 -15.55 17.66 -18.59
C TRP A 315 -14.97 16.30 -18.19
N GLY A 316 -13.72 16.03 -18.54
CA GLY A 316 -13.06 14.76 -18.29
C GLY A 316 -12.52 14.67 -16.86
N GLU A 317 -12.76 13.53 -16.21
CA GLU A 317 -12.16 13.13 -14.91
C GLU A 317 -12.11 14.26 -13.86
N PRO A 318 -13.21 14.99 -13.60
CA PRO A 318 -13.19 16.07 -12.62
C PRO A 318 -13.00 15.52 -11.21
N LYS A 319 -11.94 15.95 -10.53
CA LYS A 319 -11.58 15.45 -9.20
C LYS A 319 -10.95 16.53 -8.32
N ILE A 320 -11.20 16.46 -7.01
CA ILE A 320 -10.44 17.24 -6.03
C ILE A 320 -9.22 16.41 -5.67
N ILE A 321 -8.04 17.03 -5.64
CA ILE A 321 -6.82 16.47 -5.09
C ILE A 321 -6.44 17.31 -3.88
N ALA A 322 -6.25 16.68 -2.73
CA ALA A 322 -5.68 17.35 -1.56
C ALA A 322 -4.47 16.57 -1.06
N GLU A 323 -3.32 17.23 -0.95
CA GLU A 323 -2.15 16.63 -0.32
C GLU A 323 -2.26 16.75 1.21
N PRO A 324 -1.64 15.84 1.97
CA PRO A 324 -1.55 15.99 3.41
C PRO A 324 -0.81 17.28 3.80
N PRO A 325 -1.10 17.87 4.96
CA PRO A 325 -0.39 19.07 5.41
C PRO A 325 1.12 18.82 5.59
N ASP A 326 1.95 19.80 5.20
CA ASP A 326 3.42 19.88 5.39
C ASP A 326 3.86 19.95 6.88
N THR A 327 3.00 19.57 7.81
CA THR A 327 3.28 19.60 9.24
C THR A 327 3.95 18.31 9.68
N LEU A 328 4.94 18.43 10.57
CA LEU A 328 5.51 17.28 11.28
C LEU A 328 4.40 16.46 11.92
N THR A 329 4.45 15.15 11.71
CA THR A 329 3.59 14.17 12.34
C THR A 329 4.03 13.97 13.78
N GLN A 330 3.12 14.11 14.73
CA GLN A 330 3.37 13.79 16.13
C GLN A 330 2.95 12.34 16.40
N VAL A 331 3.84 11.55 16.98
CA VAL A 331 3.60 10.14 17.34
C VAL A 331 3.91 9.95 18.82
N GLY A 332 2.95 9.40 19.57
CA GLY A 332 3.08 9.08 20.98
C GLY A 332 3.36 7.60 21.22
N PHE A 333 4.33 7.32 22.10
CA PHE A 333 4.68 5.98 22.53
C PHE A 333 4.56 5.84 24.04
N PHE A 334 4.15 4.66 24.49
CA PHE A 334 4.41 4.18 25.84
C PHE A 334 5.56 3.17 25.80
N LEU A 335 6.63 3.46 26.56
CA LEU A 335 7.80 2.59 26.68
C LEU A 335 7.99 2.20 28.16
N PRO A 336 7.89 0.90 28.53
CA PRO A 336 7.98 0.46 29.93
C PRO A 336 9.34 0.75 30.57
N ASN A 337 10.39 0.82 29.75
CA ASN A 337 11.75 1.16 30.13
C ASN A 337 12.23 2.33 29.28
N GLU A 338 13.13 3.15 29.84
CA GLU A 338 13.78 4.21 29.07
C GLU A 338 14.72 3.58 28.02
N PRO A 339 14.59 3.93 26.73
CA PRO A 339 15.51 3.44 25.72
C PRO A 339 16.91 4.00 25.96
N ILE A 340 17.93 3.17 25.80
CA ILE A 340 19.32 3.62 25.85
C ILE A 340 19.74 4.35 24.56
N LYS A 341 19.03 4.06 23.46
CA LYS A 341 19.20 4.70 22.16
C LYS A 341 17.88 4.67 21.39
N SER A 342 17.61 5.71 20.61
CA SER A 342 16.47 5.78 19.71
C SER A 342 16.88 6.34 18.36
N PHE A 343 16.33 5.81 17.28
CA PHE A 343 16.47 6.39 15.95
C PHE A 343 15.08 6.72 15.44
N PRO A 344 14.82 7.94 14.93
CA PRO A 344 15.69 9.12 15.04
C PRO A 344 15.90 9.56 16.51
N ASP A 345 16.99 10.29 16.80
CA ASP A 345 17.34 10.79 18.15
C ASP A 345 16.39 11.90 18.67
N THR A 346 15.31 12.20 17.95
CA THR A 346 14.39 13.31 18.21
C THR A 346 13.26 12.96 19.17
N VAL A 347 13.19 11.72 19.66
CA VAL A 347 12.14 11.27 20.59
C VAL A 347 12.31 11.93 21.97
N ARG A 348 11.26 12.58 22.46
CA ARG A 348 11.25 13.32 23.74
C ARG A 348 10.42 12.60 24.79
N HIS A 349 10.98 12.38 25.98
CA HIS A 349 10.23 11.88 27.15
C HIS A 349 9.29 12.96 27.70
N THR A 350 8.00 12.65 27.82
CA THR A 350 6.96 13.58 28.31
C THR A 350 6.46 13.24 29.72
N GLY A 351 7.03 12.21 30.36
CA GLY A 351 6.69 11.78 31.72
C GLY A 351 5.86 10.50 31.73
N GLN A 352 5.86 9.79 32.87
CA GLN A 352 5.10 8.55 33.06
C GLN A 352 5.31 7.51 31.94
N ARG A 353 6.57 7.30 31.50
CA ARG A 353 6.90 6.33 30.43
C ARG A 353 6.30 6.67 29.06
N LYS A 354 5.83 7.90 28.88
CA LYS A 354 5.34 8.41 27.60
C LYS A 354 6.44 9.18 26.88
N TYR A 355 6.48 8.97 25.57
CA TYR A 355 7.45 9.57 24.66
C TYR A 355 6.72 10.12 23.44
N VAL A 356 7.26 11.18 22.87
CA VAL A 356 6.69 11.83 21.70
C VAL A 356 7.77 12.05 20.65
N LEU A 357 7.47 11.71 19.41
CA LEU A 357 8.28 11.99 18.24
C LEU A 357 7.55 12.99 17.34
N GLU A 358 8.24 14.03 16.90
CA GLU A 358 7.79 14.90 15.81
C GLU A 358 8.66 14.60 14.58
N THR A 359 8.04 14.15 13.48
CA THR A 359 8.78 13.65 12.31
C THR A 359 8.03 13.85 11.00
N GLU A 360 8.75 13.83 9.89
CA GLU A 360 8.18 13.65 8.56
C GLU A 360 7.89 12.16 8.30
N LEU A 361 7.02 11.86 7.35
CA LEU A 361 6.67 10.50 6.93
C LEU A 361 7.08 10.27 5.47
N PRO A 362 7.45 9.03 5.07
CA PRO A 362 7.55 7.84 5.91
C PRO A 362 8.73 7.90 6.89
N VAL A 363 8.64 7.20 8.01
CA VAL A 363 9.69 7.16 9.04
C VAL A 363 9.91 5.75 9.55
N GLN A 364 11.18 5.44 9.83
CA GLN A 364 11.57 4.27 10.61
C GLN A 364 11.98 4.70 12.01
N ILE A 365 11.51 3.97 13.00
CA ILE A 365 11.70 4.28 14.40
C ILE A 365 12.25 3.03 15.07
N LEU A 366 13.39 3.14 15.72
CA LEU A 366 14.02 2.04 16.45
C LEU A 366 14.33 2.50 17.88
N PHE A 367 13.83 1.75 18.86
CA PHE A 367 14.22 1.89 20.26
C PHE A 367 15.08 0.71 20.68
N LEU A 368 16.20 0.97 21.33
CA LEU A 368 17.06 -0.05 21.95
C LEU A 368 16.99 0.11 23.46
N PHE A 369 16.72 -0.99 24.19
CA PHE A 369 16.50 -0.96 25.64
C PHE A 369 17.62 -1.60 26.44
N GLN A 370 18.53 -2.33 25.80
CA GLN A 370 19.69 -2.96 26.43
C GLN A 370 20.93 -2.80 25.55
N PRO A 371 22.14 -2.77 26.13
CA PRO A 371 23.36 -2.91 25.35
C PRO A 371 23.37 -4.23 24.59
N GLY A 372 23.92 -4.22 23.38
CA GLY A 372 24.08 -5.45 22.60
C GLY A 372 25.21 -6.33 23.13
N GLN A 373 25.23 -7.59 22.69
CA GLN A 373 26.33 -8.51 22.94
C GLN A 373 27.63 -7.93 22.39
N GLN A 374 28.66 -7.90 23.22
CA GLN A 374 29.97 -7.33 22.85
C GLN A 374 30.63 -8.17 21.76
N VAL A 375 30.91 -7.53 20.62
CA VAL A 375 31.58 -8.14 19.47
C VAL A 375 33.08 -7.90 19.59
N VAL A 376 33.87 -8.99 19.58
CA VAL A 376 35.34 -8.94 19.57
C VAL A 376 35.82 -9.61 18.29
N SER A 377 36.47 -8.84 17.41
CA SER A 377 36.97 -9.34 16.13
C SER A 377 38.11 -10.37 16.30
N PRO A 378 38.11 -11.49 15.54
CA PRO A 378 37.02 -11.96 14.69
C PRO A 378 35.89 -12.59 15.53
N TYR A 379 34.64 -12.37 15.14
CA TYR A 379 33.48 -12.80 15.90
C TYR A 379 32.55 -13.68 15.08
N ASN A 380 32.31 -14.91 15.53
CA ASN A 380 31.39 -15.85 14.90
C ASN A 380 29.96 -15.58 15.37
N LEU A 381 29.13 -15.00 14.50
CA LEU A 381 27.76 -14.63 14.81
C LEU A 381 26.84 -15.84 15.01
N ILE A 382 27.22 -17.03 14.51
CA ILE A 382 26.47 -18.27 14.78
C ILE A 382 26.43 -18.57 16.29
N GLU A 383 27.47 -18.20 17.03
CA GLU A 383 27.56 -18.41 18.49
C GLU A 383 26.84 -17.31 19.30
N ALA A 384 26.45 -16.21 18.66
CA ALA A 384 25.79 -15.09 19.32
C ALA A 384 24.38 -15.43 19.80
N GLU A 385 23.89 -14.71 20.81
CA GLU A 385 22.48 -14.74 21.19
C GLU A 385 21.64 -13.98 20.16
N PHE A 386 20.52 -14.58 19.75
CA PHE A 386 19.57 -13.96 18.84
C PHE A 386 18.15 -14.36 19.18
N VAL A 387 17.22 -13.53 18.69
CA VAL A 387 15.79 -13.80 18.74
C VAL A 387 15.34 -14.27 17.36
N VAL A 388 14.48 -15.28 17.33
CA VAL A 388 13.78 -15.69 16.10
C VAL A 388 12.42 -15.05 16.11
N GLY A 389 12.08 -14.39 15.01
CA GLY A 389 10.78 -13.79 14.80
C GLY A 389 10.21 -14.12 13.43
N LEU A 390 8.89 -13.98 13.33
CA LEU A 390 8.11 -14.23 12.13
C LEU A 390 7.33 -12.97 11.78
N GLN A 391 7.51 -12.47 10.56
CA GLN A 391 6.82 -11.29 10.06
C GLN A 391 5.72 -11.71 9.07
N PHE A 392 4.48 -11.31 9.33
CA PHE A 392 3.33 -11.56 8.46
C PHE A 392 2.68 -10.23 8.10
N GLY A 393 2.99 -9.70 6.92
CA GLY A 393 2.63 -8.33 6.55
C GLY A 393 3.12 -7.35 7.61
N ASN A 394 2.20 -6.71 8.34
CA ASN A 394 2.50 -5.67 9.32
C ASN A 394 2.62 -6.22 10.77
N ILE A 395 2.39 -7.53 10.98
CA ILE A 395 2.36 -8.17 12.30
C ILE A 395 3.62 -9.03 12.50
N PHE A 396 4.34 -8.78 13.60
CA PHE A 396 5.50 -9.56 14.01
C PHE A 396 5.18 -10.47 15.20
N ARG A 397 5.81 -11.64 15.25
CA ARG A 397 5.69 -12.59 16.35
C ARG A 397 7.02 -13.18 16.75
N LEU A 398 7.22 -13.33 18.05
CA LEU A 398 8.33 -14.11 18.59
C LEU A 398 8.06 -15.61 18.43
N GLY A 399 9.07 -16.34 17.98
CA GLY A 399 9.00 -17.80 17.85
C GLY A 399 9.73 -18.30 16.62
N ASN A 400 9.69 -19.62 16.43
CA ASN A 400 10.18 -20.26 15.22
C ASN A 400 9.13 -21.19 14.64
N VAL A 401 9.23 -21.42 13.34
CA VAL A 401 8.51 -22.45 12.59
C VAL A 401 9.52 -23.37 11.95
N TYR A 402 9.18 -24.64 11.76
CA TYR A 402 9.98 -25.62 11.02
C TYR A 402 11.47 -25.68 11.43
N GLY A 403 11.82 -25.38 12.68
CA GLY A 403 13.22 -25.39 13.12
C GLY A 403 14.07 -24.20 12.64
N SER A 404 13.45 -23.12 12.16
CA SER A 404 14.09 -21.82 11.97
C SER A 404 14.82 -21.36 13.24
N GLY A 405 16.01 -20.77 13.05
CA GLY A 405 16.92 -20.39 14.14
C GLY A 405 17.67 -21.56 14.78
N LYS A 406 17.54 -22.79 14.28
CA LYS A 406 18.34 -23.92 14.77
C LYS A 406 19.76 -23.83 14.23
N ARG A 407 20.74 -23.75 15.14
CA ARG A 407 22.16 -23.94 14.83
C ARG A 407 22.39 -25.37 14.33
N SER A 408 23.02 -25.54 13.18
CA SER A 408 23.21 -26.84 12.54
C SER A 408 24.46 -26.88 11.66
N HIS A 409 24.62 -27.97 10.91
CA HIS A 409 25.65 -28.08 9.88
C HIS A 409 24.98 -28.38 8.53
N GLY A 410 24.64 -27.34 7.77
CA GLY A 410 24.03 -27.46 6.45
C GLY A 410 24.99 -28.06 5.43
N THR A 411 24.50 -28.99 4.62
CA THR A 411 25.24 -29.57 3.50
C THR A 411 24.52 -29.24 2.20
N VAL A 412 25.20 -28.55 1.28
CA VAL A 412 24.69 -28.21 -0.04
C VAL A 412 25.76 -28.52 -1.07
N GLY A 413 25.38 -29.20 -2.16
CA GLY A 413 26.33 -29.62 -3.20
C GLY A 413 27.48 -30.51 -2.68
N GLY A 414 27.25 -31.23 -1.57
CA GLY A 414 28.27 -32.07 -0.91
C GLY A 414 29.28 -31.32 -0.02
N VAL A 415 29.14 -29.99 0.14
CA VAL A 415 29.97 -29.17 1.03
C VAL A 415 29.20 -28.83 2.29
N GLN A 416 29.74 -29.21 3.44
CA GLN A 416 29.17 -28.95 4.75
C GLN A 416 29.74 -27.67 5.37
N LYS A 417 28.87 -26.85 5.98
CA LYS A 417 29.20 -25.59 6.67
C LYS A 417 28.49 -25.50 8.02
N GLU A 418 29.01 -24.71 8.95
CA GLU A 418 28.25 -24.34 10.15
C GLU A 418 27.17 -23.33 9.75
N THR A 419 25.93 -23.55 10.21
CA THR A 419 24.78 -22.77 9.75
C THR A 419 23.78 -22.46 10.86
N ILE A 420 22.95 -21.46 10.60
CA ILE A 420 21.63 -21.31 11.20
C ILE A 420 20.60 -21.63 10.12
N ASN A 421 19.66 -22.53 10.44
CA ASN A 421 18.56 -22.85 9.55
C ASN A 421 17.55 -21.71 9.53
N ALA A 422 17.05 -21.37 8.36
CA ALA A 422 15.92 -20.46 8.20
C ALA A 422 14.95 -21.08 7.19
N HIS A 423 13.68 -21.11 7.54
CA HIS A 423 12.59 -21.51 6.66
C HIS A 423 11.49 -20.46 6.87
N PRO A 424 11.14 -19.67 5.85
CA PRO A 424 10.06 -18.69 5.97
C PRO A 424 8.72 -19.41 6.08
N PRO A 425 7.81 -18.98 6.98
CA PRO A 425 6.45 -19.48 6.96
C PRO A 425 5.75 -19.09 5.65
N GLU A 426 4.72 -19.84 5.27
CA GLU A 426 3.81 -19.43 4.20
C GLU A 426 3.21 -18.05 4.53
N ASP A 427 3.21 -17.14 3.55
CA ASP A 427 2.77 -15.74 3.67
C ASP A 427 3.56 -14.90 4.70
N GLY A 428 4.80 -15.29 5.05
CA GLY A 428 5.62 -14.51 5.98
C GLY A 428 7.12 -14.73 5.86
N GLN A 429 7.87 -14.04 6.72
CA GLN A 429 9.33 -14.02 6.71
C GLN A 429 9.88 -14.55 8.02
N THR A 430 11.00 -15.26 7.95
CA THR A 430 11.79 -15.61 9.13
C THR A 430 12.87 -14.56 9.35
N ILE A 431 12.95 -14.02 10.57
CA ILE A 431 13.91 -12.98 10.96
C ILE A 431 14.75 -13.48 12.13
N LEU A 432 16.07 -13.45 11.98
CA LEU A 432 17.03 -13.65 13.07
C LEU A 432 17.55 -12.29 13.52
N GLN A 433 17.22 -11.89 14.75
CA GLN A 433 17.58 -10.57 15.28
C GLN A 433 18.73 -10.67 16.28
N PHE A 434 19.84 -9.99 15.97
CA PHE A 434 21.04 -9.89 16.78
C PHE A 434 21.19 -8.46 17.29
N LEU A 435 21.24 -8.28 18.61
CA LEU A 435 21.57 -6.98 19.19
C LEU A 435 23.04 -6.99 19.58
N LEU A 436 23.86 -6.21 18.87
CA LEU A 436 25.32 -6.28 18.95
C LEU A 436 25.89 -4.93 19.38
N SER A 437 26.90 -4.94 20.24
CA SER A 437 27.76 -3.77 20.49
C SER A 437 29.03 -3.95 19.67
N LEU A 438 29.16 -3.18 18.59
CA LEU A 438 30.30 -3.29 17.67
C LEU A 438 31.53 -2.57 18.24
N PRO A 439 32.74 -3.09 18.02
CA PRO A 439 33.95 -2.42 18.45
C PRO A 439 34.17 -1.13 17.64
N GLU A 440 34.88 -0.17 18.22
CA GLU A 440 35.46 0.91 17.42
C GLU A 440 36.52 0.30 16.49
N ALA A 441 36.38 0.53 15.19
CA ALA A 441 37.37 0.14 14.19
C ALA A 441 37.20 1.01 12.95
N LYS A 442 38.27 1.15 12.16
CA LYS A 442 38.20 1.89 10.89
C LYS A 442 37.37 1.16 9.83
N THR A 443 37.53 -0.16 9.79
CA THR A 443 36.82 -1.04 8.86
C THR A 443 36.21 -2.17 9.67
N LEU A 444 34.89 -2.31 9.57
CA LEU A 444 34.14 -3.48 10.02
C LEU A 444 33.49 -4.14 8.82
N THR A 445 33.67 -5.46 8.72
CA THR A 445 33.09 -6.28 7.66
C THR A 445 32.30 -7.42 8.29
N PHE A 446 31.08 -7.62 7.82
CA PHE A 446 30.29 -8.81 8.10
C PHE A 446 30.26 -9.68 6.86
N SER A 447 30.92 -10.84 6.91
CA SER A 447 30.94 -11.85 5.86
C SER A 447 30.02 -13.00 6.22
N PHE A 448 29.35 -13.55 5.22
CA PHE A 448 28.39 -14.63 5.41
C PHE A 448 28.26 -15.46 4.12
N LEU A 449 27.82 -16.69 4.29
CA LEU A 449 27.32 -17.54 3.23
C LEU A 449 25.80 -17.64 3.34
N MET A 450 25.14 -17.76 2.20
CA MET A 450 23.71 -18.04 2.13
C MET A 450 23.46 -19.14 1.11
N GLU A 451 22.46 -19.98 1.38
CA GLU A 451 22.12 -21.04 0.45
C GLU A 451 20.75 -21.67 0.67
N LEU A 452 20.14 -22.18 -0.40
CA LEU A 452 18.97 -23.06 -0.32
C LEU A 452 19.39 -24.50 0.00
N GLN A 453 18.64 -25.18 0.86
CA GLN A 453 18.80 -26.61 1.03
C GLN A 453 18.47 -27.34 -0.28
N ASP A 454 19.28 -28.33 -0.65
CA ASP A 454 19.05 -29.18 -1.83
C ASP A 454 17.59 -29.68 -1.86
N GLY A 455 16.80 -29.32 -2.88
CA GLY A 455 15.36 -29.57 -2.86
C GLY A 455 14.53 -28.89 -3.96
N CYS A 456 13.28 -28.58 -3.63
CA CYS A 456 12.22 -28.10 -4.53
C CYS A 456 11.84 -26.62 -4.38
N SER A 457 12.65 -25.82 -3.66
CA SER A 457 12.38 -24.39 -3.49
C SER A 457 12.29 -23.70 -4.86
N ASP A 458 11.37 -22.74 -4.98
CA ASP A 458 11.24 -21.84 -6.12
C ASP A 458 12.03 -20.53 -5.93
N GLY A 459 12.52 -20.30 -4.72
CA GLY A 459 13.55 -19.32 -4.38
C GLY A 459 13.23 -18.52 -3.13
N VAL A 460 14.28 -17.97 -2.52
CA VAL A 460 14.16 -17.07 -1.36
C VAL A 460 15.01 -15.82 -1.53
N PHE A 461 14.55 -14.75 -0.90
CA PHE A 461 15.32 -13.55 -0.64
C PHE A 461 16.06 -13.67 0.68
N PHE A 462 17.37 -13.51 0.62
CA PHE A 462 18.24 -13.29 1.76
C PHE A 462 18.47 -11.79 1.91
N LYS A 463 18.10 -11.22 3.05
CA LYS A 463 18.33 -9.80 3.35
C LYS A 463 19.10 -9.64 4.65
N VAL A 464 19.98 -8.65 4.69
CA VAL A 464 20.63 -8.21 5.93
C VAL A 464 20.19 -6.78 6.18
N LEU A 465 19.61 -6.53 7.36
CA LEU A 465 19.19 -5.20 7.78
C LEU A 465 20.04 -4.74 8.96
N GLY A 466 20.47 -3.47 8.93
CA GLY A 466 21.12 -2.77 10.03
C GLY A 466 20.20 -1.68 10.54
N ASN A 467 19.77 -1.77 11.80
CA ASN A 467 18.80 -0.86 12.42
C ASN A 467 17.48 -0.72 11.61
N GLY A 468 17.08 -1.78 10.90
CA GLY A 468 15.88 -1.81 10.06
C GLY A 468 16.09 -1.35 8.62
N GLU A 469 17.25 -0.82 8.27
CA GLU A 469 17.60 -0.46 6.89
C GLU A 469 18.27 -1.61 6.16
N THR A 470 17.84 -1.90 4.93
CA THR A 470 18.42 -2.97 4.11
C THR A 470 19.86 -2.63 3.70
N GLN A 471 20.80 -3.42 4.19
CA GLN A 471 22.23 -3.35 3.87
C GLN A 471 22.60 -4.32 2.74
N PHE A 472 21.82 -5.40 2.57
CA PHE A 472 22.02 -6.41 1.54
C PHE A 472 20.70 -7.08 1.20
N GLU A 473 20.53 -7.43 -0.07
CA GLU A 473 19.42 -8.26 -0.57
C GLU A 473 19.93 -9.11 -1.75
N HIS A 474 19.64 -10.41 -1.70
CA HIS A 474 19.97 -11.35 -2.76
C HIS A 474 18.86 -12.38 -2.93
N PHE A 475 18.46 -12.60 -4.17
CA PHE A 475 17.54 -13.67 -4.55
C PHE A 475 18.32 -14.91 -4.95
N SER A 476 18.00 -16.06 -4.35
CA SER A 476 18.50 -17.36 -4.79
C SER A 476 17.35 -18.27 -5.19
N ASP A 477 17.44 -18.86 -6.37
CA ASP A 477 16.55 -19.88 -6.93
C ASP A 477 17.30 -21.17 -7.33
N THR A 478 18.59 -21.24 -7.01
CA THR A 478 19.45 -22.38 -7.37
C THR A 478 20.27 -22.83 -6.18
N SER A 479 20.65 -24.11 -6.21
CA SER A 479 21.49 -24.73 -5.18
C SER A 479 22.99 -24.47 -5.44
N GLY A 480 23.67 -23.82 -4.50
CA GLY A 480 25.14 -23.79 -4.40
C GLY A 480 25.70 -22.56 -3.69
N TRP A 481 26.36 -22.77 -2.53
CA TRP A 481 26.78 -21.73 -1.59
C TRP A 481 27.17 -20.40 -2.22
N VAL A 482 26.41 -19.35 -1.90
CA VAL A 482 26.70 -17.98 -2.30
C VAL A 482 27.43 -17.26 -1.16
N ASP A 483 28.58 -16.67 -1.47
CA ASP A 483 29.32 -15.82 -0.54
C ASP A 483 28.97 -14.34 -0.70
N ALA A 484 28.85 -13.65 0.43
CA ALA A 484 28.61 -12.22 0.47
C ALA A 484 29.26 -11.57 1.68
N HIS A 485 29.40 -10.24 1.61
CA HIS A 485 29.73 -9.44 2.76
C HIS A 485 29.13 -8.05 2.65
N ILE A 486 28.98 -7.38 3.79
CA ILE A 486 28.62 -5.96 3.90
C ILE A 486 29.63 -5.24 4.80
N SER A 487 29.73 -3.92 4.66
CA SER A 487 30.42 -3.11 5.66
C SER A 487 29.47 -2.79 6.82
N LEU A 488 29.97 -2.89 8.05
CA LEU A 488 29.30 -2.40 9.25
C LEU A 488 29.99 -1.14 9.81
N SER A 489 30.89 -0.53 9.03
CA SER A 489 31.76 0.53 9.54
C SER A 489 30.99 1.80 9.94
N GLU A 490 29.81 2.04 9.36
CA GLU A 490 28.93 3.14 9.77
C GLU A 490 28.39 2.97 11.19
N PHE A 491 28.36 1.73 11.70
CA PHE A 491 27.93 1.37 13.04
C PHE A 491 29.11 1.11 13.99
N ALA A 492 30.34 1.45 13.61
CA ALA A 492 31.52 1.20 14.43
C ALA A 492 31.43 1.93 15.79
N GLY A 493 31.70 1.22 16.87
CA GLY A 493 31.57 1.73 18.25
C GLY A 493 30.13 1.85 18.76
N GLU A 494 29.12 1.48 17.96
CA GLU A 494 27.71 1.64 18.29
C GLU A 494 27.03 0.31 18.63
N THR A 495 25.88 0.41 19.30
CA THR A 495 24.94 -0.73 19.35
C THR A 495 24.08 -0.76 18.10
N VAL A 496 24.02 -1.91 17.43
CA VAL A 496 23.26 -2.15 16.21
C VAL A 496 22.29 -3.31 16.39
N LEU A 497 21.07 -3.16 15.87
CA LEU A 497 20.16 -4.28 15.62
C LEU A 497 20.46 -4.82 14.21
N LEU A 498 21.16 -5.96 14.14
CA LEU A 498 21.44 -6.64 12.88
C LEU A 498 20.38 -7.75 12.68
N GLU A 499 19.70 -7.74 11.54
CA GLU A 499 18.63 -8.70 11.25
C GLU A 499 18.98 -9.49 9.98
N LEU A 500 18.91 -10.82 10.06
CA LEU A 500 19.00 -11.70 8.90
C LEU A 500 17.59 -12.15 8.54
N VAL A 501 17.12 -11.76 7.36
CA VAL A 501 15.75 -12.03 6.90
C VAL A 501 15.79 -13.04 5.77
N THR A 502 15.00 -14.11 5.92
CA THR A 502 14.69 -15.07 4.87
C THR A 502 13.23 -14.88 4.49
N ASP A 503 13.00 -14.50 3.24
CA ASP A 503 11.71 -14.05 2.71
C ASP A 503 11.39 -14.85 1.43
N PRO A 504 10.24 -15.54 1.34
CA PRO A 504 9.95 -16.45 0.24
C PRO A 504 9.61 -15.69 -1.05
N HIS A 505 9.92 -16.26 -2.22
CA HIS A 505 9.55 -15.67 -3.51
C HIS A 505 8.06 -15.89 -3.85
N GLU A 506 7.56 -17.11 -3.66
CA GLU A 506 6.13 -17.45 -3.67
C GLU A 506 5.76 -18.36 -2.50
N LEU A 507 4.49 -18.78 -2.43
CA LEU A 507 4.03 -19.74 -1.42
C LEU A 507 4.56 -21.13 -1.73
N HIS A 508 5.69 -21.49 -1.13
CA HIS A 508 6.30 -22.80 -1.30
C HIS A 508 6.72 -23.44 0.04
N TYR A 509 6.20 -24.64 0.30
CA TYR A 509 6.44 -25.38 1.55
C TYR A 509 7.91 -25.83 1.74
N CYS A 510 8.76 -25.78 0.72
CA CYS A 510 10.12 -26.33 0.74
C CYS A 510 11.26 -25.30 0.64
N ASP A 511 11.02 -24.06 1.09
CA ASP A 511 12.00 -22.95 1.15
C ASP A 511 12.99 -23.05 2.32
N TRP A 512 13.59 -24.21 2.49
CA TRP A 512 14.62 -24.40 3.49
C TRP A 512 15.90 -23.68 3.06
N ALA A 513 16.41 -22.83 3.93
CA ALA A 513 17.59 -22.00 3.69
C ALA A 513 18.60 -22.08 4.85
N TYR A 514 19.84 -21.74 4.53
CA TYR A 514 20.95 -21.70 5.46
C TYR A 514 21.62 -20.32 5.43
N TRP A 515 21.84 -19.76 6.63
CA TRP A 515 22.81 -18.70 6.87
C TRP A 515 24.08 -19.33 7.44
N GLY A 516 25.19 -19.29 6.72
CA GLY A 516 26.43 -20.00 7.06
C GLY A 516 27.64 -19.08 7.23
N ASP A 517 28.68 -19.57 7.90
CA ASP A 517 29.97 -18.87 8.12
C ASP A 517 29.82 -17.37 8.47
N LEU A 518 28.93 -17.05 9.41
CA LEU A 518 28.59 -15.67 9.79
C LEU A 518 29.72 -15.04 10.62
N LEU A 519 30.55 -14.20 9.99
CA LEU A 519 31.78 -13.70 10.59
C LEU A 519 31.87 -12.17 10.54
N ILE A 520 32.05 -11.54 11.70
CA ILE A 520 32.40 -10.12 11.79
C ILE A 520 33.90 -9.98 12.02
N THR A 521 34.57 -9.17 11.19
CA THR A 521 35.99 -8.83 11.33
C THR A 521 36.19 -7.31 11.37
N ALA A 522 37.23 -6.91 12.09
CA ALA A 522 37.71 -5.55 12.21
C ALA A 522 39.15 -5.47 11.71
N GLU A 523 39.45 -4.50 10.85
CA GLU A 523 40.82 -4.18 10.45
C GLU A 523 41.24 -2.83 11.05
N ASP A 524 42.13 -2.89 12.03
CA ASP A 524 42.91 -1.73 12.47
C ASP A 524 44.21 -1.70 11.66
N ALA A 525 44.43 -0.60 10.93
CA ALA A 525 45.51 -0.38 9.97
C ALA A 525 46.76 -1.28 10.16
N GLY A 526 46.87 -2.35 9.35
CA GLY A 526 48.14 -3.08 9.19
C GLY A 526 48.11 -4.59 8.95
N VAL A 527 46.96 -5.25 8.84
CA VAL A 527 46.90 -6.68 8.47
C VAL A 527 45.92 -6.86 7.33
N GLU A 528 46.42 -7.10 6.11
CA GLU A 528 45.59 -7.45 4.95
C GLU A 528 44.83 -8.75 5.24
N ALA A 529 43.49 -8.71 5.20
CA ALA A 529 42.67 -9.90 5.09
C ALA A 529 43.16 -10.80 3.93
N PRO A 530 43.02 -12.14 4.04
CA PRO A 530 43.32 -13.03 2.93
C PRO A 530 42.51 -12.58 1.72
N ASN A 531 43.24 -12.18 0.68
CA ASN A 531 42.75 -11.71 -0.60
C ASN A 531 41.91 -12.83 -1.25
N ARG A 532 40.61 -12.86 -0.94
CA ARG A 532 39.62 -13.75 -1.54
C ARG A 532 38.67 -12.84 -2.29
N ILE A 533 38.83 -12.90 -3.61
CA ILE A 533 38.17 -12.06 -4.60
C ILE A 533 36.67 -12.35 -4.57
N ALA A 534 35.89 -11.39 -4.11
CA ALA A 534 34.63 -10.95 -4.69
C ALA A 534 34.27 -9.62 -4.01
N ASP A 535 34.41 -8.50 -4.70
CA ASP A 535 34.01 -7.17 -4.20
C ASP A 535 32.57 -7.22 -3.66
N ALA A 536 32.32 -6.73 -2.43
CA ALA A 536 30.97 -6.51 -1.84
C ALA A 536 30.16 -5.39 -2.52
N ASN A 537 30.56 -4.99 -3.71
CA ASN A 537 29.58 -4.64 -4.71
C ASN A 537 29.50 -5.82 -5.67
N GLN A 538 28.61 -6.78 -5.39
CA GLN A 538 27.70 -7.10 -6.49
C GLN A 538 26.87 -5.84 -6.69
N SER A 539 27.48 -4.85 -7.37
CA SER A 539 26.68 -3.95 -8.18
C SER A 539 25.82 -4.89 -9.01
N VAL A 540 24.51 -4.70 -8.94
CA VAL A 540 23.64 -5.26 -9.96
C VAL A 540 24.32 -4.91 -11.29
N LYS A 541 24.95 -5.87 -11.95
CA LYS A 541 25.85 -5.54 -13.08
C LYS A 541 25.05 -5.17 -14.32
N GLU A 542 23.76 -5.45 -14.29
CA GLU A 542 22.85 -5.33 -15.40
C GLU A 542 21.46 -4.92 -14.90
N THR A 543 20.92 -3.85 -15.46
CA THR A 543 19.51 -3.52 -15.32
C THR A 543 18.69 -4.56 -16.07
N LYS A 544 17.70 -5.19 -15.43
CA LYS A 544 16.92 -6.27 -16.03
C LYS A 544 15.47 -6.24 -15.55
N LEU A 545 14.55 -6.49 -16.47
CA LEU A 545 13.15 -6.82 -16.19
C LEU A 545 13.03 -8.32 -15.96
N LEU A 546 12.42 -8.73 -14.85
CA LEU A 546 12.15 -10.13 -14.53
C LEU A 546 10.67 -10.47 -14.78
N SER A 547 10.37 -11.78 -14.76
CA SER A 547 9.04 -12.28 -15.03
C SER A 547 8.03 -11.76 -14.00
N ASN A 548 6.94 -11.15 -14.48
CA ASN A 548 5.82 -10.81 -13.61
C ASN A 548 5.21 -12.06 -12.96
N TYR A 549 4.71 -11.90 -11.73
CA TYR A 549 4.06 -12.98 -10.98
C TYR A 549 2.86 -12.45 -10.18
N PRO A 550 1.73 -13.17 -10.14
CA PRO A 550 1.45 -14.37 -10.95
C PRO A 550 1.37 -14.06 -12.47
N ASN A 551 1.53 -15.06 -13.34
CA ASN A 551 1.27 -14.98 -14.79
C ASN A 551 0.84 -16.36 -15.33
N PRO A 552 -0.40 -16.58 -15.80
CA PRO A 552 -1.47 -15.58 -15.90
C PRO A 552 -1.94 -15.06 -14.55
N PHE A 553 -2.41 -13.82 -14.50
CA PHE A 553 -2.84 -13.15 -13.26
C PHE A 553 -4.34 -12.83 -13.24
N ASN A 554 -4.92 -12.67 -12.03
CA ASN A 554 -6.34 -12.35 -11.83
C ASN A 554 -6.63 -11.66 -10.46
N PRO A 555 -6.94 -10.35 -10.41
CA PRO A 555 -6.72 -9.32 -11.41
C PRO A 555 -5.38 -8.61 -11.23
N GLU A 556 -4.52 -8.99 -10.28
CA GLU A 556 -3.30 -8.25 -9.96
C GLU A 556 -2.00 -9.04 -10.15
N THR A 557 -0.90 -8.34 -10.49
CA THR A 557 0.43 -8.92 -10.71
C THR A 557 1.54 -7.96 -10.28
N TRP A 558 2.67 -8.54 -9.88
CA TRP A 558 3.90 -7.84 -9.53
C TRP A 558 4.89 -7.97 -10.67
N ILE A 559 5.63 -6.91 -10.96
CA ILE A 559 6.56 -6.80 -12.08
C ILE A 559 7.95 -6.56 -11.49
N PRO A 560 8.68 -7.63 -11.17
CA PRO A 560 9.99 -7.54 -10.55
C PRO A 560 11.05 -7.03 -11.53
N TYR A 561 12.01 -6.24 -11.03
CA TYR A 561 13.13 -5.72 -11.80
C TYR A 561 14.38 -5.56 -10.94
N GLN A 562 15.52 -5.36 -11.57
CA GLN A 562 16.78 -4.98 -10.91
C GLN A 562 17.40 -3.82 -11.66
N LEU A 563 18.05 -2.90 -10.93
CA LEU A 563 18.67 -1.69 -11.47
C LEU A 563 20.17 -1.72 -11.22
N ALA A 564 20.97 -1.57 -12.27
CA ALA A 564 22.43 -1.45 -12.17
C ALA A 564 22.92 -0.06 -11.73
N ASP A 565 22.10 0.96 -11.97
CA ASP A 565 22.34 2.35 -11.62
C ASP A 565 21.09 2.96 -10.99
N ALA A 566 21.27 3.97 -10.13
CA ALA A 566 20.16 4.72 -9.57
C ALA A 566 19.49 5.59 -10.66
N VAL A 567 18.20 5.36 -10.93
CA VAL A 567 17.52 5.94 -12.09
C VAL A 567 16.00 6.04 -11.89
N ASP A 568 15.36 6.93 -12.66
CA ASP A 568 13.89 6.97 -12.76
C ASP A 568 13.35 5.75 -13.49
N VAL A 569 12.34 5.12 -12.89
CA VAL A 569 11.67 3.93 -13.41
C VAL A 569 10.22 4.22 -13.76
N SER A 570 9.77 3.71 -14.91
CA SER A 570 8.35 3.68 -15.27
C SER A 570 7.99 2.40 -16.02
N VAL A 571 6.74 1.98 -15.89
CA VAL A 571 6.17 0.85 -16.60
C VAL A 571 5.02 1.34 -17.47
N LYS A 572 4.99 0.94 -18.74
CA LYS A 572 3.89 1.17 -19.66
C LYS A 572 3.27 -0.14 -20.07
N ILE A 573 1.96 -0.22 -20.06
CA ILE A 573 1.21 -1.43 -20.36
C ILE A 573 0.46 -1.21 -21.66
N TYR A 574 0.56 -2.15 -22.59
CA TYR A 574 -0.05 -2.09 -23.90
C TYR A 574 -0.95 -3.30 -24.13
N ASP A 575 -2.04 -3.13 -24.88
CA ASP A 575 -2.81 -4.26 -25.39
C ASP A 575 -2.17 -4.86 -26.65
N VAL A 576 -2.74 -5.96 -27.17
CA VAL A 576 -2.23 -6.63 -28.37
C VAL A 576 -2.23 -5.78 -29.64
N SER A 577 -2.98 -4.66 -29.66
CA SER A 577 -2.99 -3.71 -30.78
C SER A 577 -1.90 -2.65 -30.67
N GLY A 578 -1.14 -2.65 -29.57
CA GLY A 578 -0.13 -1.63 -29.27
C GLY A 578 -0.72 -0.35 -28.68
N ARG A 579 -2.00 -0.34 -28.28
CA ARG A 579 -2.61 0.80 -27.59
C ARG A 579 -2.15 0.80 -26.14
N LEU A 580 -1.72 1.97 -25.65
CA LEU A 580 -1.35 2.17 -24.26
C LEU A 580 -2.59 2.02 -23.36
N VAL A 581 -2.50 1.13 -22.40
CA VAL A 581 -3.54 0.76 -21.43
C VAL A 581 -3.35 1.49 -20.11
N ARG A 582 -2.11 1.53 -19.61
CA ARG A 582 -1.77 2.21 -18.36
C ARG A 582 -0.29 2.59 -18.31
N THR A 583 0.04 3.70 -17.65
CA THR A 583 1.40 4.06 -17.22
C THR A 583 1.48 4.01 -15.69
N ILE A 584 2.50 3.32 -15.17
CA ILE A 584 2.82 3.24 -13.75
C ILE A 584 4.15 3.96 -13.55
N SER A 585 4.09 5.17 -12.99
CA SER A 585 5.27 5.98 -12.68
C SER A 585 5.82 5.60 -11.30
N ILE A 586 6.96 4.93 -11.28
CA ILE A 586 7.60 4.47 -10.04
C ILE A 586 8.54 5.55 -9.47
N GLY A 587 9.11 6.38 -10.34
CA GLY A 587 10.02 7.48 -9.98
C GLY A 587 11.45 7.01 -9.72
N PHE A 588 12.24 7.88 -9.07
CA PHE A 588 13.66 7.65 -8.84
C PHE A 588 13.88 6.50 -7.87
N LYS A 589 14.71 5.53 -8.28
CA LYS A 589 15.02 4.34 -7.49
C LYS A 589 16.54 4.12 -7.41
N PRO A 590 17.11 3.84 -6.23
CA PRO A 590 18.54 3.52 -6.10
C PRO A 590 18.91 2.20 -6.80
N VAL A 591 20.21 1.98 -7.00
CA VAL A 591 20.75 0.67 -7.44
C VAL A 591 20.22 -0.45 -6.53
N GLY A 592 19.83 -1.58 -7.10
CA GLY A 592 19.36 -2.72 -6.30
C GLY A 592 18.32 -3.61 -6.97
N TYR A 593 17.86 -4.58 -6.20
CA TYR A 593 16.84 -5.55 -6.56
C TYR A 593 15.46 -5.07 -6.10
N TYR A 594 14.44 -5.20 -6.96
CA TYR A 594 13.05 -4.80 -6.74
C TYR A 594 12.14 -5.97 -7.05
N LEU A 595 12.28 -7.02 -6.25
CA LEU A 595 11.81 -8.36 -6.62
C LEU A 595 10.62 -8.84 -5.79
N THR A 596 10.45 -8.31 -4.57
CA THR A 596 9.31 -8.62 -3.69
C THR A 596 8.11 -7.72 -3.97
N ARG A 597 6.94 -8.11 -3.48
CA ARG A 597 5.67 -7.38 -3.71
C ARG A 597 5.72 -5.93 -3.25
N GLU A 598 6.47 -5.63 -2.21
CA GLU A 598 6.59 -4.29 -1.62
C GLU A 598 7.49 -3.36 -2.47
N ARG A 599 8.37 -3.93 -3.30
CA ARG A 599 9.40 -3.19 -4.05
C ARG A 599 9.19 -3.24 -5.57
N ALA A 600 8.61 -4.32 -6.08
CA ALA A 600 8.31 -4.53 -7.49
C ALA A 600 7.26 -3.51 -7.99
N ALA A 601 7.17 -3.34 -9.32
CA ALA A 601 6.08 -2.55 -9.86
C ALA A 601 4.76 -3.34 -9.74
N TYR A 602 3.66 -2.65 -9.50
CA TYR A 602 2.36 -3.28 -9.27
C TYR A 602 1.38 -2.94 -10.38
N TRP A 603 0.64 -3.94 -10.86
CA TRP A 603 -0.51 -3.73 -11.72
C TRP A 603 -1.73 -4.50 -11.22
N ASP A 604 -2.80 -3.78 -10.91
CA ASP A 604 -4.11 -4.28 -10.44
C ASP A 604 -5.06 -4.75 -11.57
N GLY A 605 -4.56 -4.86 -12.80
CA GLY A 605 -5.37 -5.23 -13.96
C GLY A 605 -6.36 -4.15 -14.40
N ARG A 606 -6.15 -2.88 -14.03
CA ARG A 606 -6.96 -1.73 -14.46
C ARG A 606 -6.23 -0.88 -15.50
N ASN A 607 -6.98 -0.20 -16.36
CA ASN A 607 -6.45 0.82 -17.28
C ASN A 607 -6.19 2.14 -16.54
N GLU A 608 -5.74 3.18 -17.27
CA GLU A 608 -5.50 4.52 -16.72
C GLU A 608 -6.75 5.15 -16.07
N ALA A 609 -7.95 4.81 -16.57
CA ALA A 609 -9.24 5.28 -16.04
C ALA A 609 -9.72 4.46 -14.81
N GLY A 610 -8.88 3.55 -14.29
CA GLY A 610 -9.22 2.70 -13.15
C GLY A 610 -10.21 1.57 -13.48
N GLU A 611 -10.55 1.35 -14.75
CA GLU A 611 -11.47 0.29 -15.15
C GLU A 611 -10.75 -1.05 -15.32
N PRO A 612 -11.34 -2.18 -14.88
CA PRO A 612 -10.75 -3.51 -15.07
C PRO A 612 -10.61 -3.88 -16.56
N VAL A 613 -9.41 -4.22 -17.01
CA VAL A 613 -9.15 -4.62 -18.40
C VAL A 613 -9.70 -6.02 -18.72
N SER A 614 -9.99 -6.33 -19.98
CA SER A 614 -10.50 -7.66 -20.40
C SER A 614 -9.48 -8.79 -20.21
N SER A 615 -9.93 -10.03 -19.98
CA SER A 615 -9.06 -11.22 -20.09
C SER A 615 -8.33 -11.23 -21.44
N GLY A 616 -7.02 -11.45 -21.45
CA GLY A 616 -6.25 -11.37 -22.69
C GLY A 616 -4.75 -11.23 -22.48
N VAL A 617 -4.05 -11.03 -23.59
CA VAL A 617 -2.60 -10.80 -23.61
C VAL A 617 -2.33 -9.29 -23.60
N TYR A 618 -1.36 -8.88 -22.80
CA TYR A 618 -0.87 -7.52 -22.66
C TYR A 618 0.66 -7.51 -22.75
N PHE A 619 1.24 -6.35 -22.99
CA PHE A 619 2.68 -6.15 -23.07
C PHE A 619 3.11 -5.06 -22.09
N ILE A 620 4.01 -5.40 -21.18
CA ILE A 620 4.67 -4.48 -20.26
C ILE A 620 5.93 -3.98 -20.94
N GLN A 621 6.07 -2.67 -21.11
CA GLN A 621 7.32 -1.99 -21.42
C GLN A 621 7.89 -1.36 -20.15
N PHE A 622 9.02 -1.87 -19.70
CA PHE A 622 9.78 -1.35 -18.56
C PHE A 622 10.83 -0.37 -19.05
N LEU A 623 10.89 0.80 -18.41
CA LEU A 623 11.80 1.91 -18.73
C LEU A 623 12.60 2.27 -17.48
N ALA A 624 13.93 2.22 -17.56
CA ALA A 624 14.84 2.61 -16.49
C ALA A 624 16.05 3.36 -17.10
N GLY A 625 15.96 4.68 -17.16
CA GLY A 625 16.92 5.50 -17.93
C GLY A 625 16.96 5.12 -19.40
N ASP A 626 18.13 4.74 -19.89
CA ASP A 626 18.33 4.27 -21.27
C ASP A 626 17.94 2.80 -21.48
N PHE A 627 17.69 2.04 -20.41
CA PHE A 627 17.27 0.65 -20.49
C PHE A 627 15.78 0.54 -20.80
N THR A 628 15.43 -0.25 -21.82
CA THR A 628 14.05 -0.60 -22.16
C THR A 628 13.92 -2.11 -22.33
N ALA A 629 12.96 -2.72 -21.64
CA ALA A 629 12.61 -4.13 -21.82
C ALA A 629 11.11 -4.27 -22.09
N THR A 630 10.71 -5.32 -22.79
CA THR A 630 9.28 -5.62 -23.03
C THR A 630 8.98 -7.06 -22.68
N GLN A 631 7.89 -7.29 -21.96
CA GLN A 631 7.45 -8.59 -21.50
C GLN A 631 5.97 -8.81 -21.81
N GLN A 632 5.63 -10.02 -22.24
CA GLN A 632 4.24 -10.45 -22.39
C GLN A 632 3.64 -10.83 -21.03
N VAL A 633 2.40 -10.42 -20.81
CA VAL A 633 1.60 -10.69 -19.63
C VAL A 633 0.22 -11.19 -20.01
N VAL A 634 -0.34 -12.12 -19.23
CA VAL A 634 -1.66 -12.71 -19.51
C VAL A 634 -2.58 -12.48 -18.31
N ILE A 635 -3.71 -11.80 -18.52
CA ILE A 635 -4.76 -11.67 -17.51
C ILE A 635 -5.89 -12.65 -17.82
N VAL A 636 -6.36 -13.37 -16.80
CA VAL A 636 -7.47 -14.32 -16.92
C VAL A 636 -8.47 -14.01 -15.82
N LYS A 637 -9.60 -13.38 -16.15
CA LYS A 637 -10.71 -13.18 -15.21
C LYS A 637 -11.52 -14.45 -14.98
#